data_AF-A0A4R6QGQ5-F1
#
_entry.id   AF-A0A4R6QGQ5-F1
#
_cell.length_a   1.000
_cell.length_b   1.000
_cell.length_c   1.000
_cell.angle_alpha   90.00
_cell.angle_beta   90.00
_cell.angle_gamma   90.00
#
_symmetry.space_group_name_H-M   'P 1'
#
loop_
_entity.id
_entity.type
_entity.pdbx_description
1 polymer ?
#
loop_
_entity_poly.entity_id
_entity_poly.type
_entity_poly.pdbx_seq_one_letter_code
_entity_poly.pdbx_strand_id
1 'polypeptide(L)'
;MQTQRGPDPEPDRLLELPTRLWLASAWRLLALLLVAWMAAGAAGATEPALRLEPAERAWIAAHQDKVLTVGFDPYAGLDSFEFQGRRLGLLPALLKDMREQLGLRLEPAEVKSWDDAYSRFVAGKIDVLYGANVTPEREKIMRFTAPAQKYPYTVFARKDSSVQTLGDLDGKRVGFLSNDFVIEQLPKEFPNIHIQVVSFDDQQLGLKALAAGEVDGFVTAGGGIEYEFLHEHPGLALVAVLKAITSDMTFAVAKDQVLLGQIINRYLEQRRDAIRALAGDAGRIYNRKVLRLTEAELRWLDQKGEAVVGVAEDYLPFDYYDKGRYKGIAGATLERIGDIIGIRFKVVSAPFVQLMERARAGDVHVLNMAKTDDRLAHFLFPRAISTERDIIVGLKSSPPVQDVYDLDGQRVAVIDGFWHEEYLRKNLKQPLIVKTDSIQESLRLLRTGKVAYVIENPTVVEFYINGLGYAELVKRGATSKDSFIYFGVSRQQPELAAIMDKVIPLIQFEEMKHLGIQTVPTLRNEANSQLMMMLAALGALLLVILAVTAYVVRKLTAQRAKTQFLREREHLLYTDSLTGFHNRNYFSQMSDAGTAGDCPQAIVVADMNNLKQVNDSHGHAAGDVLITLFAQTARAQWPQANCFRIGGDEFLFILPNRGEAQLLEELAELKARLQQARHEAAPGVWVSPSAALGHALRSDPQIPLHSCIAQADARMYEVKAGMKKRRTDRPDGA
;
A
#
# COMPACT_ATOMS: atom_id res chain seq x y z
N MET A 1 67.23 27.23 -36.28
CA MET A 1 66.04 27.47 -35.43
C MET A 1 65.33 26.14 -35.21
N GLN A 2 65.27 25.71 -33.95
CA GLN A 2 64.27 24.83 -33.28
C GLN A 2 63.77 23.59 -34.05
N THR A 3 64.40 22.42 -33.86
CA THR A 3 64.07 21.28 -32.95
C THR A 3 63.01 20.30 -33.51
N GLN A 4 63.44 19.18 -34.13
CA GLN A 4 63.48 17.78 -33.58
C GLN A 4 62.08 17.14 -33.45
N ARG A 5 61.76 15.93 -33.96
CA ARG A 5 62.44 14.62 -33.99
C ARG A 5 61.75 13.66 -35.00
N GLY A 6 62.48 12.61 -35.40
CA GLY A 6 62.10 11.60 -36.40
C GLY A 6 61.11 10.50 -35.96
N PRO A 7 60.95 9.45 -36.79
CA PRO A 7 59.74 8.64 -36.93
C PRO A 7 59.72 7.39 -36.04
N ASP A 8 58.52 6.90 -35.72
CA ASP A 8 58.29 5.65 -34.98
C ASP A 8 57.18 4.80 -35.66
N PRO A 9 57.12 3.48 -35.36
CA PRO A 9 56.74 2.41 -36.29
C PRO A 9 55.26 1.97 -36.20
N GLU A 10 54.88 1.08 -37.12
CA GLU A 10 53.57 0.40 -37.21
C GLU A 10 53.07 -0.25 -35.91
N PRO A 11 51.74 -0.31 -35.71
CA PRO A 11 51.11 -1.35 -34.90
C PRO A 11 50.50 -2.45 -35.77
N ASP A 12 50.81 -3.68 -35.36
CA ASP A 12 50.34 -4.94 -35.91
C ASP A 12 48.89 -5.28 -35.51
N ARG A 13 48.32 -6.21 -36.27
CA ARG A 13 46.93 -6.64 -36.44
C ARG A 13 46.21 -7.21 -35.20
N LEU A 14 44.86 -7.16 -35.27
CA LEU A 14 43.80 -8.17 -34.98
C LEU A 14 42.54 -7.39 -34.54
N LEU A 15 41.31 -7.49 -35.07
CA LEU A 15 40.57 -8.45 -35.89
C LEU A 15 39.39 -7.69 -36.54
N GLU A 16 39.22 -7.82 -37.86
CA GLU A 16 37.96 -7.51 -38.53
C GLU A 16 37.01 -8.73 -38.52
N LEU A 17 35.70 -8.43 -38.43
CA LEU A 17 34.47 -9.22 -38.71
C LEU A 17 33.82 -10.03 -37.57
N PRO A 18 32.45 -10.11 -37.48
CA PRO A 18 31.42 -9.37 -38.23
C PRO A 18 30.27 -8.83 -37.32
N THR A 19 30.29 -7.54 -36.99
CA THR A 19 29.13 -6.83 -36.38
C THR A 19 27.94 -6.68 -37.36
N ARG A 20 28.16 -6.91 -38.66
CA ARG A 20 27.09 -6.84 -39.68
C ARG A 20 26.13 -8.04 -39.67
N LEU A 21 26.56 -9.22 -39.20
CA LEU A 21 25.68 -10.40 -39.10
C LEU A 21 24.71 -10.31 -37.92
N TRP A 22 25.13 -9.70 -36.80
CA TRP A 22 24.28 -9.49 -35.62
C TRP A 22 23.22 -8.41 -35.82
N LEU A 23 23.55 -7.30 -36.49
CA LEU A 23 22.57 -6.27 -36.82
C LEU A 23 21.55 -6.80 -37.84
N ALA A 24 21.98 -7.52 -38.88
CA ALA A 24 21.04 -8.08 -39.86
C ALA A 24 20.12 -9.16 -39.26
N SER A 25 20.61 -9.97 -38.32
CA SER A 25 19.79 -10.97 -37.61
C SER A 25 18.87 -10.33 -36.57
N ALA A 26 19.30 -9.26 -35.88
CA ALA A 26 18.45 -8.47 -34.98
C ALA A 26 17.33 -7.76 -35.74
N TRP A 27 17.60 -7.16 -36.91
CA TRP A 27 16.58 -6.55 -37.77
C TRP A 27 15.64 -7.60 -38.36
N ARG A 28 16.12 -8.81 -38.69
CA ARG A 28 15.25 -9.92 -39.13
C ARG A 28 14.37 -10.44 -37.99
N LEU A 29 14.88 -10.53 -36.76
CA LEU A 29 14.09 -10.88 -35.58
C LEU A 29 13.07 -9.80 -35.24
N LEU A 30 13.46 -8.52 -35.32
CA LEU A 30 12.54 -7.40 -35.13
C LEU A 30 11.47 -7.37 -36.21
N ALA A 31 11.83 -7.61 -37.47
CA ALA A 31 10.88 -7.69 -38.58
C ALA A 31 9.97 -8.92 -38.48
N LEU A 32 10.48 -10.07 -38.04
CA LEU A 32 9.66 -11.27 -37.77
C LEU A 32 8.72 -11.05 -36.58
N LEU A 33 9.17 -10.35 -35.54
CA LEU A 33 8.33 -9.95 -34.40
C LEU A 33 7.30 -8.89 -34.80
N LEU A 34 7.64 -7.93 -35.67
CA LEU A 34 6.72 -6.94 -36.23
C LEU A 34 5.71 -7.58 -37.19
N VAL A 35 6.11 -8.57 -37.98
CA VAL A 35 5.19 -9.34 -38.85
C VAL A 35 4.31 -10.27 -38.01
N ALA A 36 4.83 -10.88 -36.94
CA ALA A 36 4.02 -11.65 -35.99
C ALA A 36 3.06 -10.75 -35.20
N TRP A 37 3.47 -9.51 -34.86
CA TRP A 37 2.63 -8.53 -34.17
C TRP A 37 1.61 -7.88 -35.11
N MET A 38 1.95 -7.64 -36.37
CA MET A 38 1.00 -7.23 -37.41
C MET A 38 0.06 -8.38 -37.82
N ALA A 39 0.51 -9.63 -37.82
CA ALA A 39 -0.36 -10.80 -38.01
C ALA A 39 -1.29 -11.02 -36.81
N ALA A 40 -0.82 -10.72 -35.58
CA ALA A 40 -1.64 -10.73 -34.37
C ALA A 40 -2.58 -9.50 -34.27
N GLY A 41 -2.20 -8.36 -34.86
CA GLY A 41 -3.00 -7.13 -34.90
C GLY A 41 -3.97 -7.05 -36.09
N ALA A 42 -3.77 -7.85 -37.14
CA ALA A 42 -4.66 -7.98 -38.29
C ALA A 42 -5.49 -9.26 -38.29
N ALA A 43 -5.21 -10.19 -37.37
CA ALA A 43 -6.23 -11.13 -36.91
C ALA A 43 -7.23 -10.33 -36.08
N GLY A 44 -8.20 -9.69 -36.75
CA GLY A 44 -9.46 -9.37 -36.08
C GLY A 44 -9.85 -10.63 -35.34
N ALA A 45 -9.93 -10.56 -34.01
CA ALA A 45 -10.19 -11.72 -33.18
C ALA A 45 -11.55 -12.28 -33.61
N THR A 46 -11.53 -13.22 -34.55
CA THR A 46 -12.68 -14.07 -34.81
C THR A 46 -12.89 -14.78 -33.50
N GLU A 47 -13.99 -14.43 -32.82
CA GLU A 47 -14.34 -15.10 -31.58
C GLU A 47 -14.21 -16.61 -31.79
N PRO A 48 -13.60 -17.33 -30.82
CA PRO A 48 -13.37 -18.75 -30.99
C PRO A 48 -14.71 -19.45 -31.30
N ALA A 49 -14.72 -20.24 -32.36
CA ALA A 49 -15.91 -20.97 -32.79
C ALA A 49 -16.52 -21.75 -31.61
N LEU A 50 -17.85 -21.72 -31.53
CA LEU A 50 -18.62 -22.27 -30.42
C LEU A 50 -18.30 -23.75 -30.22
N ARG A 51 -17.83 -24.12 -29.03
CA ARG A 51 -17.40 -25.48 -28.72
C ARG A 51 -18.62 -26.32 -28.36
N LEU A 52 -19.07 -27.14 -29.31
CA LEU A 52 -20.21 -28.06 -29.14
C LEU A 52 -19.74 -29.51 -28.95
N GLU A 53 -20.52 -30.32 -28.23
CA GLU A 53 -20.33 -31.78 -28.19
C GLU A 53 -20.71 -32.45 -29.52
N PRO A 54 -20.21 -33.65 -29.82
CA PRO A 54 -20.62 -34.41 -31.00
C PRO A 54 -22.15 -34.61 -31.09
N ALA A 55 -22.81 -34.91 -29.98
CA ALA A 55 -24.26 -35.09 -29.93
C ALA A 55 -25.03 -33.79 -30.22
N GLU A 56 -24.53 -32.65 -29.73
CA GLU A 56 -25.10 -31.33 -29.97
C GLU A 56 -24.98 -30.95 -31.45
N ARG A 57 -23.81 -31.16 -32.06
CA ARG A 57 -23.61 -30.93 -33.50
C ARG A 57 -24.53 -31.79 -34.37
N ALA A 58 -24.65 -33.08 -34.04
CA ALA A 58 -25.53 -33.99 -34.76
C ALA A 58 -26.99 -33.57 -34.64
N TRP A 59 -27.40 -33.12 -33.44
CA TRP A 59 -28.75 -32.62 -33.21
C TRP A 59 -29.04 -31.36 -34.03
N ILE A 60 -28.13 -30.38 -34.02
CA ILE A 60 -28.26 -29.15 -34.83
C ILE A 60 -28.39 -29.49 -36.31
N ALA A 61 -27.51 -30.35 -36.84
CA ALA A 61 -27.54 -30.75 -38.25
C ALA A 61 -28.87 -31.41 -38.63
N ALA A 62 -29.47 -32.21 -37.74
CA ALA A 62 -30.77 -32.84 -37.95
C ALA A 62 -31.95 -31.86 -37.88
N HIS A 63 -31.77 -30.67 -37.28
CA HIS A 63 -32.85 -29.70 -37.04
C HIS A 63 -32.62 -28.34 -37.71
N GLN A 64 -31.59 -28.20 -38.56
CA GLN A 64 -31.21 -26.93 -39.20
C GLN A 64 -32.31 -26.30 -40.06
N ASP A 65 -33.23 -27.12 -40.59
CA ASP A 65 -34.34 -26.69 -41.43
C ASP A 65 -35.64 -26.46 -40.64
N LYS A 66 -35.68 -26.85 -39.36
CA LYS A 66 -36.84 -26.64 -38.48
C LYS A 66 -36.80 -25.22 -37.92
N VAL A 67 -37.90 -24.50 -38.04
CA VAL A 67 -38.12 -23.25 -37.30
C VAL A 67 -38.58 -23.61 -35.89
N LEU A 68 -37.84 -23.14 -34.89
CA LEU A 68 -38.16 -23.27 -33.48
C LEU A 68 -38.77 -21.96 -33.00
N THR A 69 -39.97 -22.03 -32.44
CA THR A 69 -40.72 -20.86 -31.97
C THR A 69 -40.33 -20.49 -30.54
N VAL A 70 -40.13 -19.20 -30.29
CA VAL A 70 -39.74 -18.64 -28.99
C VAL A 70 -40.87 -17.77 -28.45
N GLY A 71 -41.58 -18.25 -27.43
CA GLY A 71 -42.56 -17.46 -26.68
C GLY A 71 -41.87 -16.50 -25.71
N PHE A 72 -42.44 -15.32 -25.52
CA PHE A 72 -41.89 -14.25 -24.67
C PHE A 72 -43.01 -13.31 -24.26
N ASP A 73 -42.75 -12.37 -23.35
CA ASP A 73 -43.68 -11.28 -23.08
C ASP A 73 -43.54 -10.16 -24.13
N PRO A 74 -44.59 -9.83 -24.92
CA PRO A 74 -44.55 -8.73 -25.89
C PRO A 74 -44.17 -7.36 -25.30
N TYR A 75 -44.33 -7.18 -23.99
CA TYR A 75 -44.06 -5.93 -23.27
C TYR A 75 -42.79 -5.98 -22.41
N ALA A 76 -41.84 -6.88 -22.72
CA ALA A 76 -40.60 -7.10 -21.98
C ALA A 76 -39.55 -5.96 -22.04
N GLY A 77 -39.96 -4.71 -22.24
CA GLY A 77 -39.08 -3.54 -22.24
C GLY A 77 -37.88 -3.67 -23.17
N LEU A 78 -36.69 -3.58 -22.60
CA LEU A 78 -35.41 -3.65 -23.32
C LEU A 78 -35.22 -4.96 -24.10
N ASP A 79 -35.88 -6.04 -23.71
CA ASP A 79 -35.80 -7.33 -24.41
C ASP A 79 -36.59 -7.37 -25.70
N SER A 80 -37.75 -6.70 -25.75
CA SER A 80 -38.57 -6.63 -26.94
C SER A 80 -39.49 -5.41 -26.90
N PHE A 81 -39.35 -4.54 -27.89
CA PHE A 81 -40.17 -3.35 -28.04
C PHE A 81 -40.33 -2.97 -29.52
N GLU A 82 -41.39 -2.23 -29.83
CA GLU A 82 -41.56 -1.65 -31.17
C GLU A 82 -40.99 -0.24 -31.23
N PHE A 83 -40.20 0.02 -32.27
CA PHE A 83 -39.63 1.33 -32.55
C PHE A 83 -39.45 1.51 -34.07
N GLN A 84 -39.93 2.62 -34.61
CA GLN A 84 -39.92 2.92 -36.06
C GLN A 84 -40.50 1.80 -36.94
N GLY A 85 -41.59 1.15 -36.47
CA GLY A 85 -42.29 0.08 -37.21
C GLY A 85 -41.54 -1.26 -37.26
N ARG A 86 -40.50 -1.44 -36.43
CA ARG A 86 -39.75 -2.70 -36.29
C ARG A 86 -39.75 -3.17 -34.85
N ARG A 87 -39.75 -4.48 -34.65
CA ARG A 87 -39.53 -5.09 -33.34
C ARG A 87 -38.03 -5.23 -33.09
N LEU A 88 -37.56 -4.58 -32.03
CA LEU A 88 -36.17 -4.48 -31.62
C LEU A 88 -36.05 -4.91 -30.15
N GLY A 89 -34.82 -5.10 -29.67
CA GLY A 89 -34.54 -5.47 -28.28
C GLY A 89 -33.50 -6.58 -28.18
N LEU A 90 -33.18 -6.97 -26.95
CA LEU A 90 -32.19 -8.01 -26.68
C LEU A 90 -32.63 -9.37 -27.25
N LEU A 91 -33.91 -9.77 -27.13
CA LEU A 91 -34.37 -11.06 -27.63
C LEU A 91 -34.19 -11.19 -29.16
N PRO A 92 -34.72 -10.29 -30.02
CA PRO A 92 -34.48 -10.38 -31.46
C PRO A 92 -32.98 -10.39 -31.82
N ALA A 93 -32.15 -9.65 -31.10
CA ALA A 93 -30.71 -9.64 -31.29
C ALA A 93 -30.06 -10.98 -30.92
N LEU A 94 -30.46 -11.60 -29.80
CA LEU A 94 -30.02 -12.93 -29.39
C LEU A 94 -30.44 -14.01 -30.39
N LEU A 95 -31.68 -13.99 -30.87
CA LEU A 95 -32.16 -14.99 -31.84
C LEU A 95 -31.39 -14.90 -33.16
N LYS A 96 -31.12 -13.66 -33.62
CA LYS A 96 -30.27 -13.43 -34.80
C LYS A 96 -28.86 -13.98 -34.59
N ASP A 97 -28.25 -13.70 -33.44
CA ASP A 97 -26.90 -14.15 -33.14
C ASP A 97 -26.82 -15.68 -32.97
N MET A 98 -27.79 -16.29 -32.29
CA MET A 98 -27.92 -17.75 -32.19
C MET A 98 -28.03 -18.40 -33.57
N ARG A 99 -28.77 -17.78 -34.50
CA ARG A 99 -28.84 -18.27 -35.89
C ARG A 99 -27.48 -18.23 -36.58
N GLU A 100 -26.71 -17.16 -36.37
CA GLU A 100 -25.39 -16.98 -36.98
C GLU A 100 -24.34 -17.92 -36.36
N GLN A 101 -24.39 -18.15 -35.05
CA GLN A 101 -23.40 -18.96 -34.32
C GLN A 101 -23.73 -20.45 -34.27
N LEU A 102 -25.02 -20.82 -34.23
CA LEU A 102 -25.48 -22.21 -34.09
C LEU A 102 -26.10 -22.77 -35.37
N GLY A 103 -26.48 -21.94 -36.33
CA GLY A 103 -27.24 -22.37 -37.51
C GLY A 103 -28.70 -22.75 -37.21
N LEU A 104 -29.19 -22.53 -35.98
CA LEU A 104 -30.57 -22.81 -35.59
C LEU A 104 -31.49 -21.66 -35.99
N ARG A 105 -32.66 -21.99 -36.55
CA ARG A 105 -33.70 -21.01 -36.90
C ARG A 105 -34.65 -20.82 -35.74
N LEU A 106 -34.29 -19.97 -34.78
CA LEU A 106 -35.20 -19.53 -33.72
C LEU A 106 -35.92 -18.25 -34.12
N GLU A 107 -37.25 -18.25 -34.01
CA GLU A 107 -38.09 -17.11 -34.37
C GLU A 107 -39.06 -16.75 -33.23
N PRO A 108 -39.31 -15.46 -32.98
CA PRO A 108 -40.26 -15.03 -31.96
C PRO A 108 -41.68 -15.47 -32.33
N ALA A 109 -42.38 -16.09 -31.39
CA ALA A 109 -43.77 -16.49 -31.56
C ALA A 109 -44.70 -15.26 -31.45
N GLU A 110 -45.74 -15.21 -32.27
CA GLU A 110 -46.79 -14.20 -32.16
C GLU A 110 -47.69 -14.54 -30.97
N VAL A 111 -47.54 -13.80 -29.86
CA VAL A 111 -48.23 -14.04 -28.58
C VAL A 111 -48.86 -12.75 -28.07
N LYS A 112 -49.96 -12.87 -27.32
CA LYS A 112 -50.74 -11.72 -26.83
C LYS A 112 -50.24 -11.17 -25.49
N SER A 113 -49.71 -12.04 -24.64
CA SER A 113 -49.24 -11.73 -23.30
C SER A 113 -48.27 -12.82 -22.83
N TRP A 114 -47.64 -12.59 -21.68
CA TRP A 114 -46.88 -13.62 -20.96
C TRP A 114 -47.71 -14.90 -20.71
N ASP A 115 -48.96 -14.75 -20.28
CA ASP A 115 -49.85 -15.87 -20.00
C ASP A 115 -50.15 -16.73 -21.24
N ASP A 116 -50.42 -16.09 -22.38
CA ASP A 116 -50.62 -16.77 -23.67
C ASP A 116 -49.36 -17.55 -24.09
N ALA A 117 -48.18 -16.93 -23.95
CA ALA A 117 -46.91 -17.57 -24.26
C ALA A 117 -46.67 -18.81 -23.37
N TYR A 118 -46.86 -18.68 -22.06
CA TYR A 118 -46.69 -19.78 -21.10
C TYR A 118 -47.67 -20.92 -21.38
N SER A 119 -48.96 -20.62 -21.53
CA SER A 119 -50.02 -21.62 -21.77
C SER A 119 -49.80 -22.38 -23.07
N ARG A 120 -49.36 -21.70 -24.13
CA ARG A 120 -49.05 -22.34 -25.43
C ARG A 120 -47.78 -23.17 -25.39
N PHE A 121 -46.78 -22.76 -24.61
CA PHE A 121 -45.59 -23.59 -24.36
C PHE A 121 -45.95 -24.88 -23.64
N VAL A 122 -46.75 -24.82 -22.56
CA VAL A 122 -47.22 -26.02 -21.83
C VAL A 122 -48.04 -26.94 -22.74
N ALA A 123 -48.81 -26.38 -23.66
CA ALA A 123 -49.56 -27.14 -24.66
C ALA A 123 -48.71 -27.70 -25.83
N GLY A 124 -47.38 -27.49 -25.84
CA GLY A 124 -46.48 -27.95 -26.90
C GLY A 124 -46.60 -27.20 -28.22
N LYS A 125 -47.21 -26.00 -28.22
CA LYS A 125 -47.37 -25.14 -29.41
C LYS A 125 -46.24 -24.11 -29.57
N ILE A 126 -45.37 -24.00 -28.57
CA ILE A 126 -44.17 -23.15 -28.57
C ILE A 126 -42.98 -24.02 -28.14
N ASP A 127 -41.87 -23.96 -28.87
CA ASP A 127 -40.71 -24.83 -28.62
C ASP A 127 -39.84 -24.34 -27.44
N VAL A 128 -39.70 -23.02 -27.29
CA VAL A 128 -38.83 -22.38 -26.28
C VAL A 128 -39.58 -21.21 -25.63
N LEU A 129 -39.44 -21.02 -24.32
CA LEU A 129 -40.00 -19.88 -23.59
C LEU A 129 -38.87 -18.99 -23.06
N TYR A 130 -38.90 -17.70 -23.36
CA TYR A 130 -37.92 -16.71 -22.92
C TYR A 130 -38.48 -15.89 -21.74
N GLY A 131 -37.70 -15.74 -20.67
CA GLY A 131 -38.13 -15.01 -19.45
C GLY A 131 -38.79 -15.89 -18.39
N ALA A 132 -38.72 -17.22 -18.53
CA ALA A 132 -39.32 -18.14 -17.56
C ALA A 132 -38.43 -18.29 -16.32
N ASN A 133 -38.89 -17.80 -15.17
CA ASN A 133 -38.20 -18.04 -13.91
C ASN A 133 -38.39 -19.47 -13.40
N VAL A 134 -37.35 -19.98 -12.73
CA VAL A 134 -37.32 -21.33 -12.14
C VAL A 134 -38.26 -21.40 -10.93
N THR A 135 -39.17 -22.37 -10.94
CA THR A 135 -39.96 -22.77 -9.77
C THR A 135 -40.00 -24.30 -9.68
N PRO A 136 -40.19 -24.90 -8.50
CA PRO A 136 -40.29 -26.36 -8.34
C PRO A 136 -41.35 -26.99 -9.24
N GLU A 137 -42.45 -26.28 -9.51
CA GLU A 137 -43.55 -26.71 -10.38
C GLU A 137 -43.12 -26.70 -11.84
N ARG A 138 -42.47 -25.62 -12.29
CA ARG A 138 -42.01 -25.51 -13.67
C ARG A 138 -40.88 -26.49 -13.96
N GLU A 139 -39.97 -26.73 -13.03
CA GLU A 139 -38.89 -27.72 -13.20
C GLU A 139 -39.40 -29.14 -13.46
N LYS A 140 -40.65 -29.47 -13.11
CA LYS A 140 -41.26 -30.77 -13.44
C LYS A 140 -41.52 -30.91 -14.93
N ILE A 141 -41.80 -29.82 -15.63
CA ILE A 141 -42.27 -29.81 -17.03
C ILE A 141 -41.31 -29.15 -18.02
N MET A 142 -40.33 -28.36 -17.54
CA MET A 142 -39.35 -27.68 -18.39
C MET A 142 -37.93 -27.72 -17.81
N ARG A 143 -36.95 -27.42 -18.66
CA ARG A 143 -35.54 -27.20 -18.31
C ARG A 143 -35.17 -25.76 -18.61
N PHE A 144 -34.33 -25.19 -17.76
CA PHE A 144 -33.91 -23.80 -17.85
C PHE A 144 -32.42 -23.71 -18.19
N THR A 145 -32.06 -22.70 -18.99
CA THR A 145 -30.67 -22.28 -19.14
C THR A 145 -30.26 -21.33 -18.03
N ALA A 146 -28.97 -20.99 -17.98
CA ALA A 146 -28.51 -19.78 -17.34
C ALA A 146 -29.25 -18.56 -17.93
N PRO A 147 -29.51 -17.51 -17.14
CA PRO A 147 -30.18 -16.32 -17.64
C PRO A 147 -29.25 -15.49 -18.54
N ALA A 148 -29.79 -15.00 -19.65
CA ALA A 148 -29.10 -14.06 -20.54
C ALA A 148 -28.95 -12.68 -19.88
N GLN A 149 -29.96 -12.28 -19.11
CA GLN A 149 -30.02 -11.03 -18.37
C GLN A 149 -30.88 -11.22 -17.11
N LYS A 150 -30.68 -10.35 -16.11
CA LYS A 150 -31.50 -10.30 -14.90
C LYS A 150 -32.02 -8.90 -14.67
N TYR A 151 -33.29 -8.79 -14.29
CA TYR A 151 -33.91 -7.51 -13.93
C TYR A 151 -34.58 -7.61 -12.56
N PRO A 152 -34.23 -6.74 -11.59
CA PRO A 152 -34.98 -6.65 -10.34
C PRO A 152 -36.45 -6.34 -10.60
N TYR A 153 -37.36 -6.93 -9.81
CA TYR A 153 -38.76 -6.53 -9.82
C TYR A 153 -38.93 -5.12 -9.30
N THR A 154 -39.98 -4.44 -9.74
CA THR A 154 -40.29 -3.08 -9.37
C THR A 154 -41.71 -2.97 -8.86
N VAL A 155 -41.91 -2.03 -7.94
CA VAL A 155 -43.19 -1.79 -7.28
C VAL A 155 -43.65 -0.38 -7.61
N PHE A 156 -44.83 -0.28 -8.20
CA PHE A 156 -45.49 0.98 -8.50
C PHE A 156 -46.66 1.22 -7.57
N ALA A 157 -46.86 2.48 -7.21
CA ALA A 157 -48.05 2.95 -6.48
C ALA A 157 -48.49 4.31 -7.03
N ARG A 158 -49.70 4.77 -6.68
CA ARG A 158 -50.10 6.15 -6.97
C ARG A 158 -49.40 7.12 -6.03
N LYS A 159 -48.95 8.26 -6.55
CA LYS A 159 -48.28 9.32 -5.77
C LYS A 159 -49.12 9.85 -4.61
N ASP A 160 -50.44 9.86 -4.77
CA ASP A 160 -51.42 10.31 -3.78
C ASP A 160 -51.88 9.21 -2.81
N SER A 161 -51.36 7.98 -2.95
CA SER A 161 -51.74 6.85 -2.09
C SER A 161 -50.92 6.80 -0.79
N SER A 162 -51.39 6.00 0.17
CA SER A 162 -50.64 5.71 1.39
C SER A 162 -49.43 4.80 1.18
N VAL A 163 -49.25 4.24 -0.02
CA VAL A 163 -48.15 3.31 -0.34
C VAL A 163 -46.98 4.11 -0.88
N GLN A 164 -45.94 4.28 -0.07
CA GLN A 164 -44.75 5.06 -0.43
C GLN A 164 -43.46 4.21 -0.37
N THR A 165 -43.52 3.07 0.30
CA THR A 165 -42.44 2.10 0.46
C THR A 165 -42.96 0.68 0.23
N LEU A 166 -42.03 -0.28 0.11
CA LEU A 166 -42.39 -1.70 0.04
C LEU A 166 -43.22 -2.17 1.25
N GLY A 167 -42.88 -1.70 2.45
CA GLY A 167 -43.56 -2.11 3.68
C GLY A 167 -45.02 -1.66 3.76
N ASP A 168 -45.37 -0.57 3.07
CA ASP A 168 -46.74 -0.03 3.06
C ASP A 168 -47.72 -0.89 2.24
N LEU A 169 -47.23 -1.92 1.55
CA LEU A 169 -48.06 -2.92 0.89
C LEU A 169 -48.78 -3.87 1.86
N ASP A 170 -48.39 -3.91 3.14
CA ASP A 170 -49.03 -4.80 4.10
C ASP A 170 -50.53 -4.47 4.26
N GLY A 171 -51.36 -5.51 4.14
CA GLY A 171 -52.82 -5.43 4.11
C GLY A 171 -53.44 -4.86 2.82
N LYS A 172 -52.65 -4.58 1.77
CA LYS A 172 -53.13 -3.92 0.55
C LYS A 172 -53.49 -4.87 -0.58
N ARG A 173 -54.26 -4.37 -1.56
CA ARG A 173 -54.52 -5.07 -2.83
C ARG A 173 -53.37 -4.80 -3.78
N VAL A 174 -52.65 -5.85 -4.18
CA VAL A 174 -51.47 -5.72 -5.02
C VAL A 174 -51.70 -6.48 -6.32
N GLY A 175 -51.52 -5.76 -7.43
CA GLY A 175 -51.66 -6.28 -8.78
C GLY A 175 -50.39 -6.98 -9.27
N PHE A 176 -50.56 -8.08 -10.00
CA PHE A 176 -49.50 -8.88 -10.63
C PHE A 176 -49.93 -9.35 -12.01
N LEU A 177 -48.96 -9.74 -12.85
CA LEU A 177 -49.27 -10.50 -14.06
C LEU A 177 -49.66 -11.94 -13.71
N SER A 178 -50.68 -12.45 -14.39
CA SER A 178 -51.10 -13.85 -14.32
C SER A 178 -49.91 -14.78 -14.61
N ASN A 179 -49.75 -15.83 -13.81
CA ASN A 179 -48.65 -16.81 -13.92
C ASN A 179 -47.23 -16.22 -13.80
N ASP A 180 -47.05 -15.07 -13.15
CA ASP A 180 -45.72 -14.56 -12.78
C ASP A 180 -45.21 -15.26 -11.50
N PHE A 181 -43.92 -15.63 -11.49
CA PHE A 181 -43.29 -16.29 -10.34
C PHE A 181 -43.20 -15.37 -9.10
N VAL A 182 -43.20 -14.04 -9.29
CA VAL A 182 -43.11 -13.09 -8.17
C VAL A 182 -44.28 -13.23 -7.20
N ILE A 183 -45.44 -13.72 -7.66
CA ILE A 183 -46.62 -13.98 -6.81
C ILE A 183 -46.27 -14.96 -5.69
N GLU A 184 -45.49 -16.00 -6.00
CA GLU A 184 -45.06 -17.00 -5.02
C GLU A 184 -43.78 -16.60 -4.28
N GLN A 185 -42.91 -15.80 -4.91
CA GLN A 185 -41.62 -15.44 -4.36
C GLN A 185 -41.68 -14.27 -3.39
N LEU A 186 -42.55 -13.28 -3.63
CA LEU A 186 -42.66 -12.08 -2.79
C LEU A 186 -42.99 -12.43 -1.32
N PRO A 187 -43.96 -13.31 -1.00
CA PRO A 187 -44.25 -13.67 0.39
C PRO A 187 -43.15 -14.52 1.05
N LYS A 188 -42.33 -15.24 0.27
CA LYS A 188 -41.19 -16.01 0.80
C LYS A 188 -40.03 -15.10 1.19
N GLU A 189 -39.75 -14.09 0.35
CA GLU A 189 -38.67 -13.13 0.59
C GLU A 189 -39.05 -12.08 1.64
N PHE A 190 -40.32 -11.67 1.66
CA PHE A 190 -40.85 -10.65 2.57
C PHE A 190 -42.02 -11.19 3.40
N PRO A 191 -41.76 -12.12 4.36
CA PRO A 191 -42.82 -12.83 5.10
C PRO A 191 -43.65 -11.92 6.02
N ASN A 192 -43.19 -10.70 6.30
CA ASN A 192 -43.91 -9.74 7.13
C ASN A 192 -44.88 -8.86 6.33
N ILE A 193 -44.96 -9.01 5.01
CA ILE A 193 -45.82 -8.22 4.13
C ILE A 193 -46.93 -9.12 3.59
N HIS A 194 -48.15 -8.93 4.08
CA HIS A 194 -49.32 -9.70 3.70
C HIS A 194 -50.13 -8.92 2.68
N ILE A 195 -50.36 -9.48 1.50
CA ILE A 195 -51.04 -8.81 0.39
C ILE A 195 -52.25 -9.58 -0.09
N GLN A 196 -53.23 -8.87 -0.63
CA GLN A 196 -54.31 -9.45 -1.42
C GLN A 196 -53.92 -9.43 -2.89
N VAL A 197 -53.63 -10.60 -3.45
CA VAL A 197 -53.18 -10.75 -4.84
C VAL A 197 -54.34 -10.50 -5.79
N VAL A 198 -54.12 -9.63 -6.77
CA VAL A 198 -55.01 -9.40 -7.92
C VAL A 198 -54.21 -9.68 -9.19
N SER A 199 -54.65 -10.64 -10.01
CA SER A 199 -53.94 -11.03 -11.23
C SER A 199 -54.53 -10.37 -12.46
N PHE A 200 -53.66 -10.00 -13.40
CA PHE A 200 -54.02 -9.41 -14.68
C PHE A 200 -53.34 -10.15 -15.82
N ASP A 201 -54.07 -10.41 -16.90
CA ASP A 201 -53.53 -11.13 -18.07
C ASP A 201 -52.58 -10.26 -18.90
N ASP A 202 -52.63 -8.95 -18.70
CA ASP A 202 -51.88 -7.95 -19.44
C ASP A 202 -51.43 -6.82 -18.52
N GLN A 203 -50.23 -6.32 -18.78
CA GLN A 203 -49.58 -5.32 -17.95
C GLN A 203 -50.29 -3.95 -17.99
N GLN A 204 -50.79 -3.56 -19.15
CA GLN A 204 -51.52 -2.29 -19.31
C GLN A 204 -52.85 -2.32 -18.54
N LEU A 205 -53.50 -3.49 -18.44
CA LEU A 205 -54.68 -3.65 -17.57
C LEU A 205 -54.33 -3.43 -16.09
N GLY A 206 -53.25 -4.05 -15.61
CA GLY A 206 -52.81 -3.89 -14.22
C GLY A 206 -52.42 -2.45 -13.86
N LEU A 207 -51.72 -1.75 -14.76
CA LEU A 207 -51.36 -0.33 -14.56
C LEU A 207 -52.58 0.60 -14.59
N LYS A 208 -53.55 0.36 -15.48
CA LYS A 208 -54.82 1.11 -15.50
C LYS A 208 -55.61 0.89 -14.21
N ALA A 209 -55.68 -0.35 -13.72
CA ALA A 209 -56.30 -0.66 -12.44
C ALA A 209 -55.60 0.04 -11.26
N LEU A 210 -54.27 0.10 -11.27
CA LEU A 210 -53.51 0.86 -10.28
C LEU A 210 -53.82 2.36 -10.35
N ALA A 211 -53.83 2.95 -11.55
CA ALA A 211 -54.14 4.35 -11.74
C ALA A 211 -55.59 4.69 -11.33
N ALA A 212 -56.53 3.77 -11.53
CA ALA A 212 -57.93 3.91 -11.18
C ALA A 212 -58.25 3.71 -9.68
N GLY A 213 -57.29 3.23 -8.87
CA GLY A 213 -57.56 2.93 -7.46
C GLY A 213 -58.10 1.53 -7.17
N GLU A 214 -58.15 0.65 -8.17
CA GLU A 214 -58.64 -0.72 -8.03
C GLU A 214 -57.63 -1.63 -7.33
N VAL A 215 -56.35 -1.34 -7.47
CA VAL A 215 -55.26 -1.90 -6.65
C VAL A 215 -54.44 -0.77 -6.03
N ASP A 216 -53.76 -1.05 -4.94
CA ASP A 216 -52.96 -0.09 -4.18
C ASP A 216 -51.48 -0.10 -4.60
N GLY A 217 -51.00 -1.23 -5.10
CA GLY A 217 -49.68 -1.37 -5.70
C GLY A 217 -49.71 -2.31 -6.90
N PHE A 218 -48.72 -2.21 -7.79
CA PHE A 218 -48.53 -3.12 -8.92
C PHE A 218 -47.07 -3.56 -8.96
N VAL A 219 -46.84 -4.87 -9.01
CA VAL A 219 -45.50 -5.47 -9.02
C VAL A 219 -45.26 -6.14 -10.37
N THR A 220 -44.22 -5.72 -11.07
CA THR A 220 -43.83 -6.28 -12.38
C THR A 220 -42.30 -6.32 -12.53
N ALA A 221 -41.82 -7.14 -13.46
CA ALA A 221 -40.41 -7.25 -13.78
C ALA A 221 -39.85 -5.88 -14.18
N GLY A 222 -38.60 -5.59 -13.82
CA GLY A 222 -37.93 -4.40 -14.33
C GLY A 222 -37.49 -4.56 -15.79
N GLY A 223 -36.58 -3.69 -16.22
CA GLY A 223 -35.96 -3.80 -17.55
C GLY A 223 -36.19 -2.58 -18.44
N GLY A 224 -36.31 -1.40 -17.84
CA GLY A 224 -36.47 -0.12 -18.52
C GLY A 224 -37.92 0.28 -18.74
N ILE A 225 -38.87 -0.63 -18.48
CA ILE A 225 -40.31 -0.36 -18.60
C ILE A 225 -40.81 0.69 -17.61
N GLU A 226 -40.08 0.86 -16.50
CA GLU A 226 -40.46 1.78 -15.43
C GLU A 226 -40.52 3.23 -15.93
N TYR A 227 -39.57 3.63 -16.78
CA TYR A 227 -39.52 4.97 -17.35
C TYR A 227 -40.66 5.22 -18.33
N GLU A 228 -41.00 4.22 -19.15
CA GLU A 228 -42.13 4.31 -20.08
C GLU A 228 -43.43 4.49 -19.30
N PHE A 229 -43.63 3.72 -18.21
CA PHE A 229 -44.84 3.82 -17.40
C PHE A 229 -44.97 5.11 -16.62
N LEU A 230 -43.89 5.55 -15.96
CA LEU A 230 -43.94 6.80 -15.20
C LEU A 230 -44.18 8.02 -16.11
N HIS A 231 -43.77 7.91 -17.38
CA HIS A 231 -44.05 8.94 -18.38
C HIS A 231 -45.49 8.89 -18.89
N GLU A 232 -46.03 7.70 -19.19
CA GLU A 232 -47.43 7.53 -19.63
C GLU A 232 -48.45 7.77 -18.51
N HIS A 233 -48.05 7.54 -17.26
CA HIS A 233 -48.87 7.67 -16.07
C HIS A 233 -48.17 8.55 -15.02
N PRO A 234 -48.15 9.89 -15.19
CA PRO A 234 -47.42 10.80 -14.30
C PRO A 234 -47.94 10.82 -12.85
N GLY A 235 -49.15 10.29 -12.61
CA GLY A 235 -49.72 10.09 -11.27
C GLY A 235 -49.17 8.88 -10.52
N LEU A 236 -48.39 8.01 -11.17
CA LEU A 236 -47.73 6.86 -10.55
C LEU A 236 -46.30 7.20 -10.12
N ALA A 237 -45.79 6.41 -9.16
CA ALA A 237 -44.43 6.47 -8.68
C ALA A 237 -43.85 5.05 -8.53
N LEU A 238 -42.55 4.92 -8.78
CA LEU A 238 -41.77 3.75 -8.42
C LEU A 238 -41.43 3.87 -6.93
N VAL A 239 -42.02 3.01 -6.10
CA VAL A 239 -41.87 3.05 -4.63
C VAL A 239 -40.82 2.07 -4.10
N ALA A 240 -40.49 1.02 -4.87
CA ALA A 240 -39.43 0.09 -4.52
C ALA A 240 -38.84 -0.63 -5.74
N VAL A 241 -37.56 -0.99 -5.62
CA VAL A 241 -36.84 -1.91 -6.53
C VAL A 241 -36.41 -3.12 -5.71
N LEU A 242 -36.95 -4.29 -6.02
CA LEU A 242 -36.78 -5.53 -5.29
C LEU A 242 -35.50 -6.25 -5.73
N LYS A 243 -34.33 -5.78 -5.24
CA LYS A 243 -33.02 -6.37 -5.63
C LYS A 243 -32.89 -7.87 -5.32
N ALA A 244 -33.62 -8.36 -4.33
CA ALA A 244 -33.61 -9.77 -3.93
C ALA A 244 -34.44 -10.68 -4.86
N ILE A 245 -35.35 -10.11 -5.64
CA ILE A 245 -36.23 -10.86 -6.55
C ILE A 245 -36.00 -10.35 -7.97
N THR A 246 -35.45 -11.21 -8.82
CA THR A 246 -35.14 -10.86 -10.21
C THR A 246 -35.94 -11.66 -11.21
N SER A 247 -36.45 -11.01 -12.25
CA SER A 247 -36.87 -11.67 -13.48
C SER A 247 -35.61 -12.12 -14.19
N ASP A 248 -35.46 -13.44 -14.29
CA ASP A 248 -34.28 -14.07 -14.85
C ASP A 248 -34.63 -14.44 -16.30
N MET A 249 -34.00 -13.76 -17.26
CA MET A 249 -34.27 -13.95 -18.68
C MET A 249 -33.63 -15.23 -19.20
N THR A 250 -34.13 -16.37 -18.73
CA THR A 250 -33.72 -17.70 -19.16
C THR A 250 -34.40 -18.09 -20.47
N PHE A 251 -33.82 -19.08 -21.16
CA PHE A 251 -34.53 -19.85 -22.16
C PHE A 251 -34.96 -21.17 -21.51
N ALA A 252 -36.25 -21.45 -21.56
CA ALA A 252 -36.83 -22.69 -21.07
C ALA A 252 -37.31 -23.56 -22.22
N VAL A 253 -37.02 -24.86 -22.14
CA VAL A 253 -37.41 -25.87 -23.14
C VAL A 253 -38.17 -27.00 -22.46
N ALA A 254 -39.00 -27.74 -23.18
CA ALA A 254 -39.73 -28.87 -22.61
C ALA A 254 -38.78 -29.88 -21.93
N LYS A 255 -39.25 -30.56 -20.88
CA LYS A 255 -38.38 -31.39 -20.01
C LYS A 255 -37.59 -32.46 -20.76
N ASP A 256 -38.15 -32.98 -21.84
CA ASP A 256 -37.60 -34.00 -22.72
C ASP A 256 -36.61 -33.43 -23.77
N GLN A 257 -36.63 -32.12 -24.03
CA GLN A 257 -35.74 -31.43 -24.97
C GLN A 257 -34.35 -31.17 -24.37
N VAL A 258 -33.68 -32.23 -23.92
CA VAL A 258 -32.38 -32.15 -23.21
C VAL A 258 -31.29 -31.48 -24.06
N LEU A 259 -31.13 -31.91 -25.31
CA LEU A 259 -30.06 -31.40 -26.19
C LEU A 259 -30.28 -29.94 -26.57
N LEU A 260 -31.51 -29.52 -26.88
CA LEU A 260 -31.81 -28.13 -27.20
C LEU A 260 -31.46 -27.20 -26.02
N GLY A 261 -31.86 -27.58 -24.80
CA GLY A 261 -31.51 -26.82 -23.59
C GLY A 261 -30.00 -26.73 -23.37
N GLN A 262 -29.26 -27.82 -23.59
CA GLN A 262 -27.79 -27.83 -23.47
C GLN A 262 -27.12 -26.94 -24.52
N ILE A 263 -27.57 -26.98 -25.77
CA ILE A 263 -27.06 -26.15 -26.86
C ILE A 263 -27.24 -24.66 -26.55
N ILE A 264 -28.45 -24.24 -26.16
CA ILE A 264 -28.72 -22.83 -25.84
C ILE A 264 -27.90 -22.41 -24.62
N ASN A 265 -27.84 -23.23 -23.56
CA ASN A 265 -27.06 -22.90 -22.37
C ASN A 265 -25.58 -22.72 -22.68
N ARG A 266 -25.03 -23.60 -23.53
CA ARG A 266 -23.63 -23.54 -23.94
C ARG A 266 -23.30 -22.29 -24.74
N TYR A 267 -24.23 -21.87 -25.61
CA TYR A 267 -24.13 -20.59 -26.28
C TYR A 267 -24.10 -19.43 -25.28
N LEU A 268 -25.02 -19.38 -24.31
CA LEU A 268 -25.09 -18.30 -23.32
C LEU A 268 -23.81 -18.23 -22.47
N GLU A 269 -23.23 -19.37 -22.12
CA GLU A 269 -21.99 -19.44 -21.33
C GLU A 269 -20.76 -18.98 -22.10
N GLN A 270 -20.64 -19.36 -23.38
CA GLN A 270 -19.47 -19.03 -24.21
C GLN A 270 -19.54 -17.62 -24.80
N ARG A 271 -20.73 -17.04 -24.95
CA ARG A 271 -20.97 -15.73 -25.60
C ARG A 271 -21.29 -14.59 -24.63
N ARG A 272 -20.93 -14.70 -23.34
CA ARG A 272 -21.32 -13.72 -22.30
C ARG A 272 -20.97 -12.27 -22.64
N ASP A 273 -19.77 -12.01 -23.16
CA ASP A 273 -19.34 -10.64 -23.48
C ASP A 273 -20.07 -10.08 -24.71
N ALA A 274 -20.32 -10.92 -25.72
CA ALA A 274 -21.14 -10.56 -26.87
C ALA A 274 -22.59 -10.26 -26.45
N ILE A 275 -23.18 -11.09 -25.57
CA ILE A 275 -24.52 -10.87 -25.01
C ILE A 275 -24.59 -9.54 -24.24
N ARG A 276 -23.55 -9.22 -23.45
CA ARG A 276 -23.46 -7.92 -22.75
C ARG A 276 -23.43 -6.75 -23.75
N ALA A 277 -22.70 -6.89 -24.86
CA ALA A 277 -22.67 -5.88 -25.91
C ALA A 277 -24.04 -5.71 -26.60
N LEU A 278 -24.71 -6.82 -26.95
CA LEU A 278 -26.05 -6.82 -27.51
C LEU A 278 -27.07 -6.18 -26.57
N ALA A 279 -26.98 -6.44 -25.26
CA ALA A 279 -27.83 -5.81 -24.25
C ALA A 279 -27.58 -4.29 -24.16
N GLY A 280 -26.32 -3.86 -24.27
CA GLY A 280 -25.97 -2.44 -24.34
C GLY A 280 -26.53 -1.75 -25.59
N ASP A 281 -26.45 -2.41 -26.75
CA ASP A 281 -27.06 -1.92 -28.00
C ASP A 281 -28.58 -1.81 -27.89
N ALA A 282 -29.24 -2.87 -27.41
CA ALA A 282 -30.67 -2.88 -27.18
C ALA A 282 -31.10 -1.77 -26.22
N GLY A 283 -30.36 -1.57 -25.13
CA GLY A 283 -30.59 -0.50 -24.17
C GLY A 283 -30.48 0.89 -24.76
N ARG A 284 -29.45 1.14 -25.60
CA ARG A 284 -29.31 2.43 -26.30
C ARG A 284 -30.52 2.72 -27.18
N ILE A 285 -30.96 1.75 -27.98
CA ILE A 285 -32.11 1.91 -28.87
C ILE A 285 -33.39 2.11 -28.06
N TYR A 286 -33.58 1.33 -26.99
CA TYR A 286 -34.71 1.46 -26.09
C TYR A 286 -34.78 2.85 -25.45
N ASN A 287 -33.65 3.38 -25.00
CA ASN A 287 -33.58 4.74 -24.45
C ASN A 287 -33.96 5.81 -25.48
N ARG A 288 -33.64 5.61 -26.77
CA ARG A 288 -34.08 6.53 -27.84
C ARG A 288 -35.61 6.56 -27.98
N LYS A 289 -36.29 5.42 -27.79
CA LYS A 289 -37.76 5.31 -27.73
C LYS A 289 -38.30 6.03 -26.50
N VAL A 290 -37.84 5.64 -25.31
CA VAL A 290 -38.35 6.12 -24.02
C VAL A 290 -38.17 7.63 -23.87
N LEU A 291 -37.03 8.17 -24.28
CA LEU A 291 -36.76 9.61 -24.26
C LEU A 291 -37.52 10.38 -25.35
N ARG A 292 -38.29 9.69 -26.20
CA ARG A 292 -39.05 10.28 -27.32
C ARG A 292 -38.17 11.21 -28.14
N LEU A 293 -37.05 10.66 -28.62
CA LEU A 293 -36.16 11.45 -29.47
C LEU A 293 -36.88 11.84 -30.76
N THR A 294 -36.70 13.09 -31.18
CA THR A 294 -37.28 13.58 -32.44
C THR A 294 -36.58 12.93 -33.63
N GLU A 295 -37.19 12.93 -34.80
CA GLU A 295 -36.51 12.40 -35.99
C GLU A 295 -35.20 13.12 -36.30
N ALA A 296 -35.08 14.42 -36.00
CA ALA A 296 -33.85 15.18 -36.17
C ALA A 296 -32.74 14.68 -35.23
N GLU A 297 -33.08 14.45 -33.96
CA GLU A 297 -32.18 13.89 -32.96
C GLU A 297 -31.73 12.45 -33.32
N LEU A 298 -32.67 11.61 -33.79
CA LEU A 298 -32.37 10.27 -34.27
C LEU A 298 -31.43 10.30 -35.48
N ARG A 299 -31.72 11.14 -36.48
CA ARG A 299 -30.83 11.35 -37.65
C ARG A 299 -29.45 11.83 -37.22
N TRP A 300 -29.36 12.72 -36.22
CA TRP A 300 -28.07 13.19 -35.70
C TRP A 300 -27.25 12.03 -35.10
N LEU A 301 -27.89 11.15 -34.32
CA LEU A 301 -27.24 9.97 -33.74
C LEU A 301 -26.80 8.96 -34.80
N ASP A 302 -27.61 8.74 -35.82
CA ASP A 302 -27.33 7.72 -36.85
C ASP A 302 -26.31 8.20 -37.89
N GLN A 303 -26.29 9.49 -38.23
CA GLN A 303 -25.37 10.04 -39.24
C GLN A 303 -24.05 10.54 -38.64
N LYS A 304 -24.12 11.35 -37.58
CA LYS A 304 -22.94 11.92 -36.94
C LYS A 304 -22.52 11.05 -35.78
N GLY A 305 -23.40 10.92 -34.78
CA GLY A 305 -23.17 10.12 -33.56
C GLY A 305 -21.88 10.44 -32.81
N GLU A 306 -21.22 11.56 -33.14
CA GLU A 306 -19.91 11.94 -32.65
C GLU A 306 -19.88 13.45 -32.39
N ALA A 307 -19.35 13.84 -31.24
CA ALA A 307 -19.17 15.22 -30.86
C ALA A 307 -17.74 15.49 -30.35
N VAL A 308 -17.17 16.64 -30.69
CA VAL A 308 -15.89 17.08 -30.13
C VAL A 308 -16.14 17.74 -28.78
N VAL A 309 -15.48 17.25 -27.74
CA VAL A 309 -15.54 17.81 -26.40
C VAL A 309 -14.20 18.41 -25.99
N GLY A 310 -14.21 19.61 -25.43
CA GLY A 310 -13.04 20.24 -24.87
C GLY A 310 -12.89 19.98 -23.37
N VAL A 311 -11.66 19.71 -22.95
CA VAL A 311 -11.26 19.46 -21.55
C VAL A 311 -10.30 20.55 -21.11
N ALA A 312 -10.69 21.34 -20.10
CA ALA A 312 -9.79 22.33 -19.52
C ALA A 312 -8.66 21.63 -18.75
N GLU A 313 -7.42 22.07 -18.95
CA GLU A 313 -6.23 21.40 -18.39
C GLU A 313 -6.10 21.50 -16.87
N ASP A 314 -6.81 22.43 -16.21
CA ASP A 314 -6.56 22.82 -14.81
C ASP A 314 -7.82 23.01 -13.94
N TYR A 315 -8.92 22.27 -14.19
CA TYR A 315 -10.15 22.38 -13.38
C TYR A 315 -10.54 21.08 -12.65
N LEU A 316 -9.65 20.60 -11.79
CA LEU A 316 -9.90 19.43 -10.95
C LEU A 316 -10.98 19.69 -9.88
N PRO A 317 -11.77 18.68 -9.46
CA PRO A 317 -11.80 17.31 -9.98
C PRO A 317 -12.78 17.11 -11.15
N PHE A 318 -13.33 18.19 -11.71
CA PHE A 318 -14.31 18.12 -12.80
C PHE A 318 -13.66 17.72 -14.12
N ASP A 319 -12.59 18.41 -14.48
CA ASP A 319 -11.93 18.27 -15.77
C ASP A 319 -10.50 17.78 -15.61
N TYR A 320 -10.20 16.63 -16.21
CA TYR A 320 -8.85 16.10 -16.29
C TYR A 320 -8.63 15.39 -17.62
N TYR A 321 -7.58 15.77 -18.34
CA TYR A 321 -7.19 15.08 -19.57
C TYR A 321 -6.03 14.13 -19.29
N ASP A 322 -6.17 12.85 -19.68
CA ASP A 322 -5.09 11.87 -19.60
C ASP A 322 -5.11 10.96 -20.83
N LYS A 323 -4.04 11.04 -21.64
CA LYS A 323 -3.78 10.16 -22.80
C LYS A 323 -4.99 10.00 -23.74
N GLY A 324 -5.63 11.10 -24.12
CA GLY A 324 -6.77 11.09 -25.05
C GLY A 324 -8.12 10.82 -24.39
N ARG A 325 -8.18 10.62 -23.07
CA ARG A 325 -9.43 10.42 -22.33
C ARG A 325 -9.81 11.64 -21.50
N TYR A 326 -11.10 11.93 -21.47
CA TYR A 326 -11.70 12.89 -20.57
C TYR A 326 -12.04 12.18 -19.25
N LYS A 327 -11.31 12.53 -18.19
CA LYS A 327 -11.47 12.05 -16.82
C LYS A 327 -12.00 13.17 -15.91
N GLY A 328 -12.26 12.84 -14.65
CA GLY A 328 -12.94 13.72 -13.72
C GLY A 328 -14.46 13.57 -13.79
N ILE A 329 -15.16 14.38 -13.00
CA ILE A 329 -16.63 14.31 -12.85
C ILE A 329 -17.34 14.58 -14.18
N ALA A 330 -16.88 15.58 -14.94
CA ALA A 330 -17.46 15.91 -16.24
C ALA A 330 -17.18 14.80 -17.27
N GLY A 331 -15.96 14.23 -17.26
CA GLY A 331 -15.58 13.09 -18.09
C GLY A 331 -16.44 11.85 -17.83
N ALA A 332 -16.61 11.46 -16.56
CA ALA A 332 -17.47 10.35 -16.16
C ALA A 332 -18.93 10.59 -16.58
N THR A 333 -19.42 11.82 -16.45
CA THR A 333 -20.79 12.17 -16.88
C THR A 333 -20.96 12.01 -18.39
N LEU A 334 -20.00 12.45 -19.21
CA LEU A 334 -20.09 12.30 -20.67
C LEU A 334 -19.93 10.85 -21.13
N GLU A 335 -19.06 10.07 -20.48
CA GLU A 335 -18.97 8.62 -20.71
C GLU A 335 -20.33 7.96 -20.45
N ARG A 336 -20.98 8.31 -19.33
CA ARG A 336 -22.32 7.82 -19.01
C ARG A 336 -23.40 8.26 -20.01
N ILE A 337 -23.36 9.50 -20.50
CA ILE A 337 -24.25 9.97 -21.58
C ILE A 337 -24.03 9.11 -22.84
N GLY A 338 -22.77 8.85 -23.19
CA GLY A 338 -22.39 7.99 -24.31
C GLY A 338 -22.95 6.57 -24.18
N ASP A 339 -22.82 5.96 -23.01
CA ASP A 339 -23.34 4.62 -22.72
C ASP A 339 -24.86 4.54 -22.84
N ILE A 340 -25.58 5.56 -22.37
CA ILE A 340 -27.04 5.59 -22.35
C ILE A 340 -27.64 5.74 -23.74
N ILE A 341 -27.08 6.61 -24.59
CA ILE A 341 -27.74 7.01 -25.86
C ILE A 341 -26.91 6.73 -27.12
N GLY A 342 -25.63 6.43 -26.96
CA GLY A 342 -24.71 6.09 -28.05
C GLY A 342 -23.96 7.26 -28.68
N ILE A 343 -23.77 8.37 -27.96
CA ILE A 343 -22.91 9.48 -28.42
C ILE A 343 -21.44 9.10 -28.22
N ARG A 344 -20.62 9.26 -29.25
CA ARG A 344 -19.16 9.18 -29.14
C ARG A 344 -18.57 10.57 -28.91
N PHE A 345 -17.69 10.71 -27.93
CA PHE A 345 -17.02 11.99 -27.66
C PHE A 345 -15.56 11.94 -28.07
N LYS A 346 -15.19 12.78 -29.04
CA LYS A 346 -13.79 13.01 -29.42
C LYS A 346 -13.21 14.09 -28.53
N VAL A 347 -12.20 13.75 -27.76
CA VAL A 347 -11.64 14.62 -26.73
C VAL A 347 -10.53 15.51 -27.30
N VAL A 348 -10.58 16.81 -27.00
CA VAL A 348 -9.48 17.75 -27.21
C VAL A 348 -9.16 18.49 -25.91
N SER A 349 -7.88 18.76 -25.66
CA SER A 349 -7.40 19.46 -24.46
C SER A 349 -6.70 20.75 -24.86
N ALA A 350 -6.92 21.81 -24.08
CA ALA A 350 -6.21 23.09 -24.16
C ALA A 350 -6.61 23.97 -22.94
N PRO A 351 -5.90 25.09 -22.69
CA PRO A 351 -6.36 26.09 -21.73
C PRO A 351 -7.79 26.56 -22.03
N PHE A 352 -8.59 26.80 -20.98
CA PHE A 352 -10.03 27.08 -21.10
C PHE A 352 -10.35 28.23 -22.08
N VAL A 353 -9.55 29.30 -22.07
CA VAL A 353 -9.73 30.45 -22.99
C VAL A 353 -9.62 30.01 -24.46
N GLN A 354 -8.64 29.16 -24.79
CA GLN A 354 -8.48 28.66 -26.16
C GLN A 354 -9.62 27.71 -26.55
N LEU A 355 -10.08 26.88 -25.62
CA LEU A 355 -11.24 26.01 -25.84
C LEU A 355 -12.51 26.83 -26.09
N MET A 356 -12.72 27.93 -25.37
CA MET A 356 -13.87 28.81 -25.55
C MET A 356 -13.88 29.44 -26.95
N GLU A 357 -12.74 29.91 -27.45
CA GLU A 357 -12.62 30.45 -28.81
C GLU A 357 -12.91 29.39 -29.87
N ARG A 358 -12.36 28.18 -29.72
CA ARG A 358 -12.65 27.04 -30.60
C ARG A 358 -14.12 26.62 -30.55
N ALA A 359 -14.75 26.70 -29.39
CA ALA A 359 -16.16 26.38 -29.22
C ALA A 359 -17.07 27.43 -29.86
N ARG A 360 -16.71 28.72 -29.79
CA ARG A 360 -17.39 29.81 -30.51
C ARG A 360 -17.26 29.66 -32.03
N ALA A 361 -16.11 29.18 -32.51
CA ALA A 361 -15.90 28.87 -33.92
C ALA A 361 -16.68 27.62 -34.41
N GLY A 362 -17.05 26.72 -33.49
CA GLY A 362 -17.75 25.47 -33.78
C GLY A 362 -16.86 24.23 -33.86
N ASP A 363 -15.54 24.37 -33.69
CA ASP A 363 -14.57 23.25 -33.69
C ASP A 363 -14.68 22.36 -32.45
N VAL A 364 -15.22 22.92 -31.35
CA VAL A 364 -15.54 22.19 -30.11
C VAL A 364 -17.03 22.31 -29.89
N HIS A 365 -17.70 21.16 -29.79
CA HIS A 365 -19.15 21.10 -29.69
C HIS A 365 -19.65 21.18 -28.24
N VAL A 366 -18.89 20.65 -27.28
CA VAL A 366 -19.28 20.56 -25.88
C VAL A 366 -18.14 21.02 -24.98
N LEU A 367 -18.45 21.82 -23.96
CA LEU A 367 -17.52 22.24 -22.91
C LEU A 367 -18.20 22.22 -21.54
N ASN A 368 -17.47 21.83 -20.51
CA ASN A 368 -17.89 22.08 -19.13
C ASN A 368 -17.73 23.59 -18.85
N MET A 369 -18.84 24.29 -18.62
CA MET A 369 -18.82 25.74 -18.39
C MET A 369 -20.05 26.23 -17.63
N ALA A 370 -19.87 27.29 -16.84
CA ALA A 370 -20.97 28.01 -16.23
C ALA A 370 -21.85 28.74 -17.27
N LYS A 371 -23.15 28.82 -17.00
CA LYS A 371 -24.15 29.53 -17.80
C LYS A 371 -24.17 31.01 -17.43
N THR A 372 -23.83 31.89 -18.37
CA THR A 372 -23.87 33.35 -18.22
C THR A 372 -24.64 34.00 -19.37
N ASP A 373 -25.04 35.26 -19.19
CA ASP A 373 -25.79 36.01 -20.21
C ASP A 373 -24.99 36.16 -21.52
N ASP A 374 -23.66 36.37 -21.43
CA ASP A 374 -22.75 36.40 -22.59
C ASP A 374 -22.70 35.05 -23.32
N ARG A 375 -22.53 33.95 -22.57
CA ARG A 375 -22.39 32.61 -23.15
C ARG A 375 -23.68 32.11 -23.79
N LEU A 376 -24.84 32.56 -23.30
CA LEU A 376 -26.13 32.25 -23.92
C LEU A 376 -26.25 32.72 -25.37
N ALA A 377 -25.50 33.74 -25.79
CA ALA A 377 -25.49 34.18 -27.18
C ALA A 377 -24.91 33.13 -28.14
N HIS A 378 -24.00 32.27 -27.67
CA HIS A 378 -23.23 31.35 -28.51
C HIS A 378 -23.51 29.86 -28.22
N PHE A 379 -24.01 29.55 -27.02
CA PHE A 379 -24.18 28.18 -26.54
C PHE A 379 -25.62 27.90 -26.11
N LEU A 380 -26.01 26.64 -26.27
CA LEU A 380 -27.18 26.02 -25.67
C LEU A 380 -26.75 25.30 -24.40
N PHE A 381 -27.58 25.37 -23.37
CA PHE A 381 -27.30 24.77 -22.07
C PHE A 381 -28.40 23.76 -21.75
N PRO A 382 -28.14 22.46 -21.96
CA PRO A 382 -28.96 21.39 -21.39
C PRO A 382 -29.13 21.55 -19.88
N ARG A 383 -30.02 20.76 -19.28
CA ARG A 383 -30.15 20.64 -17.82
C ARG A 383 -28.78 20.49 -17.13
N ALA A 384 -28.65 21.12 -15.96
CA ALA A 384 -27.42 21.11 -15.18
C ALA A 384 -27.05 19.69 -14.74
N ILE A 385 -25.75 19.40 -14.69
CA ILE A 385 -25.26 18.12 -14.16
C ILE A 385 -25.23 18.13 -12.62
N SER A 386 -25.12 19.30 -12.01
CA SER A 386 -25.18 19.47 -10.56
C SER A 386 -25.90 20.77 -10.18
N THR A 387 -26.51 20.72 -9.00
CA THR A 387 -27.06 21.85 -8.26
C THR A 387 -26.31 21.94 -6.95
N GLU A 388 -25.20 22.68 -6.94
CA GLU A 388 -24.44 22.96 -5.73
C GLU A 388 -24.58 24.45 -5.40
N ARG A 389 -24.04 24.89 -4.27
CA ARG A 389 -23.98 26.32 -3.92
C ARG A 389 -22.55 26.67 -3.64
N ASP A 390 -22.02 27.68 -4.33
CA ASP A 390 -20.63 28.09 -4.11
C ASP A 390 -20.44 28.52 -2.67
N ILE A 391 -19.25 28.20 -2.18
CA ILE A 391 -18.87 28.50 -0.81
C ILE A 391 -17.82 29.58 -0.79
N ILE A 392 -17.91 30.40 0.26
CA ILE A 392 -16.94 31.45 0.53
C ILE A 392 -15.96 30.86 1.53
N VAL A 393 -14.71 30.72 1.13
CA VAL A 393 -13.62 30.11 1.91
C VAL A 393 -12.77 31.21 2.52
N GLY A 394 -12.46 31.08 3.81
CA GLY A 394 -11.56 31.96 4.53
C GLY A 394 -10.65 31.18 5.49
N LEU A 395 -9.80 31.89 6.22
CA LEU A 395 -9.01 31.30 7.30
C LEU A 395 -9.89 30.97 8.51
N LYS A 396 -9.43 30.05 9.38
CA LYS A 396 -10.00 29.79 10.71
C LYS A 396 -10.13 31.02 11.62
N SER A 397 -9.39 32.09 11.33
CA SER A 397 -9.49 33.40 12.00
C SER A 397 -10.37 34.42 11.26
N SER A 398 -10.73 34.19 10.00
CA SER A 398 -11.56 35.13 9.23
C SER A 398 -12.97 35.23 9.83
N PRO A 399 -13.59 36.43 9.82
CA PRO A 399 -14.99 36.60 10.18
C PRO A 399 -15.92 35.71 9.33
N PRO A 400 -17.02 35.20 9.91
CA PRO A 400 -18.06 34.55 9.13
C PRO A 400 -18.67 35.53 8.13
N VAL A 401 -19.18 35.00 7.02
CA VAL A 401 -19.74 35.74 5.89
C VAL A 401 -21.16 35.23 5.71
N GLN A 402 -22.17 36.07 5.90
CA GLN A 402 -23.57 35.63 5.79
C GLN A 402 -23.95 35.40 4.34
N ASP A 403 -23.54 36.30 3.44
CA ASP A 403 -23.78 36.20 2.01
C ASP A 403 -22.69 36.92 1.19
N VAL A 404 -22.89 37.02 -0.13
CA VAL A 404 -21.92 37.64 -1.03
C VAL A 404 -21.70 39.14 -0.73
N TYR A 405 -22.68 39.88 -0.20
CA TYR A 405 -22.60 41.34 -0.03
C TYR A 405 -21.64 41.74 1.10
N ASP A 406 -21.43 40.86 2.08
CA ASP A 406 -20.41 41.01 3.13
C ASP A 406 -18.97 41.05 2.58
N LEU A 407 -18.78 40.70 1.30
CA LEU A 407 -17.49 40.78 0.61
C LEU A 407 -17.21 42.16 -0.01
N ASP A 408 -18.14 43.13 0.10
CA ASP A 408 -17.93 44.48 -0.43
C ASP A 408 -16.72 45.14 0.24
N GLY A 409 -15.79 45.67 -0.57
CA GLY A 409 -14.52 46.21 -0.08
C GLY A 409 -13.52 45.17 0.45
N GLN A 410 -13.83 43.87 0.42
CA GLN A 410 -12.88 42.79 0.77
C GLN A 410 -12.10 42.34 -0.46
N ARG A 411 -10.83 41.98 -0.27
CA ARG A 411 -10.01 41.37 -1.32
C ARG A 411 -10.43 39.92 -1.54
N VAL A 412 -11.04 39.62 -2.68
CA VAL A 412 -11.52 38.28 -3.02
C VAL A 412 -10.75 37.73 -4.21
N ALA A 413 -10.16 36.53 -4.08
CA ALA A 413 -9.53 35.87 -5.22
C ALA A 413 -10.55 35.11 -6.06
N VAL A 414 -10.43 35.24 -7.39
CA VAL A 414 -11.20 34.49 -8.39
C VAL A 414 -10.26 34.05 -9.51
N ILE A 415 -10.53 32.88 -10.10
CA ILE A 415 -9.76 32.40 -11.26
C ILE A 415 -10.12 33.25 -12.48
N ASP A 416 -9.13 33.65 -13.27
CA ASP A 416 -9.37 34.49 -14.44
C ASP A 416 -10.25 33.77 -15.48
N GLY A 417 -11.19 34.51 -16.08
CA GLY A 417 -12.17 33.97 -17.04
C GLY A 417 -13.32 33.15 -16.43
N PHE A 418 -13.34 32.94 -15.11
CA PHE A 418 -14.44 32.27 -14.43
C PHE A 418 -15.59 33.22 -14.11
N TRP A 419 -16.79 32.67 -14.00
CA TRP A 419 -18.02 33.47 -13.83
C TRP A 419 -18.09 34.22 -12.48
N HIS A 420 -17.31 33.80 -11.48
CA HIS A 420 -17.22 34.46 -10.18
C HIS A 420 -16.84 35.95 -10.30
N GLU A 421 -16.02 36.34 -11.28
CA GLU A 421 -15.70 37.74 -11.52
C GLU A 421 -16.97 38.54 -11.88
N GLU A 422 -17.73 38.06 -12.86
CA GLU A 422 -18.98 38.69 -13.31
C GLU A 422 -19.99 38.76 -12.15
N TYR A 423 -20.12 37.66 -11.40
CA TYR A 423 -21.00 37.58 -10.24
C TYR A 423 -20.65 38.63 -9.19
N LEU A 424 -19.37 38.76 -8.82
CA LEU A 424 -18.93 39.76 -7.85
C LEU A 424 -19.17 41.18 -8.36
N ARG A 425 -18.84 41.48 -9.61
CA ARG A 425 -19.05 42.83 -10.20
C ARG A 425 -20.52 43.22 -10.28
N LYS A 426 -21.42 42.24 -10.47
CA LYS A 426 -22.87 42.48 -10.57
C LYS A 426 -23.54 42.71 -9.21
N ASN A 427 -22.98 42.13 -8.13
CA ASN A 427 -23.62 42.15 -6.80
C ASN A 427 -22.92 43.10 -5.80
N LEU A 428 -21.65 43.44 -5.99
CA LEU A 428 -20.88 44.32 -5.10
C LEU A 428 -20.81 45.76 -5.61
N LYS A 429 -20.71 46.74 -4.69
CA LYS A 429 -20.57 48.16 -5.01
C LYS A 429 -19.11 48.54 -5.24
N GLN A 430 -18.20 47.97 -4.45
CA GLN A 430 -16.75 48.18 -4.48
C GLN A 430 -16.01 46.83 -4.51
N PRO A 431 -16.13 46.06 -5.61
CA PRO A 431 -15.47 44.76 -5.72
C PRO A 431 -13.95 44.89 -5.79
N LEU A 432 -13.21 44.37 -4.79
CA LEU A 432 -11.75 44.25 -4.83
C LEU A 432 -11.33 42.84 -5.27
N ILE A 433 -11.45 42.58 -6.57
CA ILE A 433 -11.19 41.26 -7.17
C ILE A 433 -9.70 41.08 -7.46
N VAL A 434 -9.12 39.98 -7.00
CA VAL A 434 -7.75 39.55 -7.31
C VAL A 434 -7.83 38.34 -8.26
N LYS A 435 -7.43 38.54 -9.51
CA LYS A 435 -7.40 37.47 -10.51
C LYS A 435 -6.21 36.55 -10.29
N THR A 436 -6.41 35.26 -10.48
CA THR A 436 -5.39 34.21 -10.38
C THR A 436 -5.49 33.25 -11.56
N ASP A 437 -4.39 32.55 -11.86
CA ASP A 437 -4.36 31.60 -12.97
C ASP A 437 -4.95 30.24 -12.59
N SER A 438 -5.01 29.93 -11.28
CA SER A 438 -5.52 28.65 -10.78
C SER A 438 -6.11 28.73 -9.37
N ILE A 439 -6.92 27.73 -9.01
CA ILE A 439 -7.43 27.57 -7.65
C ILE A 439 -6.31 27.37 -6.62
N GLN A 440 -5.22 26.69 -7.00
CA GLN A 440 -4.06 26.51 -6.11
C GLN A 440 -3.43 27.86 -5.76
N GLU A 441 -3.33 28.76 -6.72
CA GLU A 441 -2.87 30.11 -6.48
C GLU A 441 -3.86 30.90 -5.60
N SER A 442 -5.17 30.84 -5.88
CA SER A 442 -6.20 31.48 -5.04
C SER A 442 -6.11 31.05 -3.58
N LEU A 443 -6.01 29.74 -3.33
CA LEU A 443 -5.88 29.19 -1.98
C LEU A 443 -4.54 29.59 -1.33
N ARG A 444 -3.44 29.65 -2.09
CA ARG A 444 -2.14 30.13 -1.59
C ARG A 444 -2.19 31.61 -1.20
N LEU A 445 -2.83 32.47 -2.00
CA LEU A 445 -3.02 33.88 -1.67
C LEU A 445 -3.87 34.05 -0.41
N LEU A 446 -4.90 33.22 -0.23
CA LEU A 446 -5.73 33.22 0.97
C LEU A 446 -4.91 32.84 2.22
N ARG A 447 -4.12 31.76 2.13
CA ARG A 447 -3.25 31.31 3.24
C ARG A 447 -2.20 32.34 3.64
N THR A 448 -1.66 33.08 2.67
CA THR A 448 -0.66 34.13 2.91
C THR A 448 -1.27 35.47 3.34
N GLY A 449 -2.61 35.54 3.50
CA GLY A 449 -3.31 36.77 3.89
C GLY A 449 -3.32 37.85 2.80
N LYS A 450 -2.93 37.51 1.56
CA LYS A 450 -2.96 38.43 0.42
C LYS A 450 -4.39 38.64 -0.09
N VAL A 451 -5.31 37.72 0.17
CA VAL A 451 -6.75 37.92 -0.03
C VAL A 451 -7.49 37.50 1.24
N ALA A 452 -8.66 38.08 1.47
CA ALA A 452 -9.48 37.79 2.63
C ALA A 452 -10.34 36.52 2.41
N TYR A 453 -10.81 36.32 1.18
CA TYR A 453 -11.71 35.22 0.83
C TYR A 453 -11.45 34.68 -0.60
N VAL A 454 -11.90 33.45 -0.82
CA VAL A 454 -12.02 32.79 -2.14
C VAL A 454 -13.47 32.33 -2.29
N ILE A 455 -14.04 32.44 -3.49
CA ILE A 455 -15.36 31.87 -3.81
C ILE A 455 -15.16 30.80 -4.85
N GLU A 456 -15.65 29.59 -4.58
CA GLU A 456 -15.58 28.48 -5.53
C GLU A 456 -16.59 27.37 -5.19
N ASN A 457 -16.81 26.47 -6.14
CA ASN A 457 -17.63 25.27 -5.97
C ASN A 457 -17.13 24.40 -4.79
N PRO A 458 -18.03 23.89 -3.93
CA PRO A 458 -17.64 23.12 -2.75
C PRO A 458 -16.87 21.85 -3.09
N THR A 459 -17.23 21.13 -4.16
CA THR A 459 -16.52 19.93 -4.60
C THR A 459 -15.08 20.23 -5.03
N VAL A 460 -14.83 21.37 -5.67
CA VAL A 460 -13.47 21.83 -6.01
C VAL A 460 -12.70 22.16 -4.73
N VAL A 461 -13.28 22.98 -3.85
CA VAL A 461 -12.64 23.40 -2.60
C VAL A 461 -12.26 22.21 -1.73
N GLU A 462 -13.19 21.27 -1.52
CA GLU A 462 -12.97 20.07 -0.72
C GLU A 462 -11.84 19.21 -1.30
N PHE A 463 -11.81 19.02 -2.63
CA PHE A 463 -10.76 18.28 -3.29
C PHE A 463 -9.37 18.89 -3.03
N TYR A 464 -9.23 20.20 -3.20
CA TYR A 464 -7.95 20.90 -2.99
C TYR A 464 -7.56 21.02 -1.52
N ILE A 465 -8.48 21.37 -0.63
CA ILE A 465 -8.18 21.51 0.81
C ILE A 465 -7.75 20.16 1.39
N ASN A 466 -8.48 19.08 1.07
CA ASN A 466 -8.16 17.75 1.59
C ASN A 466 -6.86 17.22 0.98
N GLY A 467 -6.69 17.35 -0.35
CA GLY A 467 -5.50 16.87 -1.05
C GLY A 467 -4.21 17.61 -0.67
N LEU A 468 -4.29 18.94 -0.47
CA LEU A 468 -3.15 19.75 -0.04
C LEU A 468 -2.98 19.80 1.49
N GLY A 469 -3.95 19.31 2.27
CA GLY A 469 -3.91 19.32 3.72
C GLY A 469 -4.02 20.73 4.33
N TYR A 470 -4.77 21.63 3.70
CA TYR A 470 -4.95 23.02 4.14
C TYR A 470 -6.03 23.14 5.23
N ALA A 471 -5.81 22.49 6.37
CA ALA A 471 -6.76 22.38 7.48
C ALA A 471 -7.11 23.73 8.16
N GLU A 472 -6.37 24.80 7.88
CA GLU A 472 -6.65 26.17 8.33
C GLU A 472 -7.68 26.90 7.48
N LEU A 473 -7.97 26.41 6.27
CA LEU A 473 -8.98 26.96 5.37
C LEU A 473 -10.33 26.31 5.67
N VAL A 474 -11.36 27.14 5.84
CA VAL A 474 -12.71 26.68 6.21
C VAL A 474 -13.77 27.48 5.46
N LYS A 475 -14.94 26.88 5.28
CA LYS A 475 -16.13 27.59 4.83
C LYS A 475 -16.49 28.69 5.81
N ARG A 476 -16.65 29.91 5.31
CA ARG A 476 -17.07 31.10 6.05
C ARG A 476 -18.46 31.59 5.70
N GLY A 477 -18.93 31.27 4.50
CA GLY A 477 -20.23 31.62 4.01
C GLY A 477 -20.60 30.82 2.77
N ALA A 478 -21.71 31.18 2.15
CA ALA A 478 -22.13 30.67 0.86
C ALA A 478 -22.72 31.81 0.03
N THR A 479 -22.74 31.64 -1.29
CA THR A 479 -23.43 32.57 -2.18
C THR A 479 -24.95 32.47 -1.99
N SER A 480 -25.69 33.52 -2.32
CA SER A 480 -27.15 33.52 -2.28
C SER A 480 -27.80 32.78 -3.45
N LYS A 481 -27.00 32.48 -4.50
CA LYS A 481 -27.42 31.72 -5.68
C LYS A 481 -26.69 30.38 -5.73
N ASP A 482 -27.41 29.37 -6.17
CA ASP A 482 -26.84 28.05 -6.47
C ASP A 482 -25.90 28.15 -7.68
N SER A 483 -24.81 27.41 -7.60
CA SER A 483 -23.80 27.20 -8.64
C SER A 483 -24.17 25.93 -9.39
N PHE A 484 -24.43 26.11 -10.68
CA PHE A 484 -24.80 25.02 -11.55
C PHE A 484 -23.63 24.70 -12.46
N ILE A 485 -23.25 23.43 -12.50
CA ILE A 485 -22.32 22.95 -13.52
C ILE A 485 -23.15 22.54 -14.73
N TYR A 486 -22.79 23.09 -15.91
CA TYR A 486 -23.45 22.78 -17.16
C TYR A 486 -22.46 22.31 -18.21
N PHE A 487 -22.98 21.58 -19.19
CA PHE A 487 -22.34 21.49 -20.48
C PHE A 487 -22.85 22.62 -21.39
N GLY A 488 -21.97 23.51 -21.83
CA GLY A 488 -22.26 24.43 -22.92
C GLY A 488 -22.10 23.69 -24.25
N VAL A 489 -23.18 23.62 -25.02
CA VAL A 489 -23.21 22.97 -26.34
C VAL A 489 -23.27 24.05 -27.42
N SER A 490 -22.44 23.95 -28.46
CA SER A 490 -22.44 24.90 -29.57
C SER A 490 -23.84 25.05 -30.16
N ARG A 491 -24.29 26.29 -30.43
CA ARG A 491 -25.57 26.56 -31.13
C ARG A 491 -25.65 25.93 -32.53
N GLN A 492 -24.52 25.53 -33.11
CA GLN A 492 -24.47 24.79 -34.38
C GLN A 492 -24.86 23.30 -34.24
N GLN A 493 -25.06 22.81 -33.00
CA GLN A 493 -25.43 21.43 -32.68
C GLN A 493 -26.69 21.38 -31.79
N PRO A 494 -27.84 21.92 -32.24
CA PRO A 494 -29.05 21.99 -31.42
C PRO A 494 -29.63 20.60 -31.08
N GLU A 495 -29.51 19.62 -31.97
CA GLU A 495 -29.94 18.24 -31.70
C GLU A 495 -29.10 17.59 -30.60
N LEU A 496 -27.78 17.82 -30.58
CA LEU A 496 -26.90 17.34 -29.50
C LEU A 496 -27.32 17.92 -28.15
N ALA A 497 -27.59 19.22 -28.10
CA ALA A 497 -28.05 19.89 -26.88
C ALA A 497 -29.38 19.29 -26.40
N ALA A 498 -30.34 19.08 -27.31
CA ALA A 498 -31.63 18.49 -26.98
C ALA A 498 -31.53 17.04 -26.49
N ILE A 499 -30.65 16.22 -27.10
CA ILE A 499 -30.38 14.85 -26.65
C ILE A 499 -29.76 14.88 -25.24
N MET A 500 -28.72 15.69 -25.03
CA MET A 500 -28.09 15.82 -23.72
C MET A 500 -29.09 16.29 -22.65
N ASP A 501 -29.99 17.22 -22.99
CA ASP A 501 -31.03 17.69 -22.08
C ASP A 501 -31.96 16.58 -21.63
N LYS A 502 -32.31 15.65 -22.52
CA LYS A 502 -33.15 14.49 -22.21
C LYS A 502 -32.41 13.41 -21.42
N VAL A 503 -31.11 13.25 -21.63
CA VAL A 503 -30.30 12.17 -21.02
C VAL A 503 -29.77 12.52 -19.63
N ILE A 504 -29.31 13.76 -19.40
CA ILE A 504 -28.71 14.19 -18.12
C ILE A 504 -29.55 13.84 -16.87
N PRO A 505 -30.90 13.96 -16.86
CA PRO A 505 -31.71 13.60 -15.70
C PRO A 505 -31.69 12.11 -15.33
N LEU A 506 -31.29 11.24 -16.26
CA LEU A 506 -31.13 9.80 -15.99
C LEU A 506 -29.81 9.50 -15.24
N ILE A 507 -28.96 10.51 -15.03
CA ILE A 507 -27.62 10.37 -14.45
C ILE A 507 -27.63 10.95 -13.03
N GLN A 508 -27.15 10.17 -12.08
CA GLN A 508 -27.03 10.60 -10.68
C GLN A 508 -25.68 11.31 -10.48
N PHE A 509 -25.72 12.58 -10.10
CA PHE A 509 -24.52 13.40 -9.93
C PHE A 509 -23.54 12.81 -8.90
N GLU A 510 -24.03 12.36 -7.75
CA GLU A 510 -23.16 11.81 -6.68
C GLU A 510 -22.40 10.55 -7.13
N GLU A 511 -22.99 9.72 -7.99
CA GLU A 511 -22.30 8.56 -8.57
C GLU A 511 -21.18 9.02 -9.51
N MET A 512 -21.46 10.00 -10.38
CA MET A 512 -20.46 10.55 -11.30
C MET A 512 -19.36 11.30 -10.55
N LYS A 513 -19.69 11.97 -9.44
CA LYS A 513 -18.72 12.62 -8.55
C LYS A 513 -17.76 11.59 -7.95
N HIS A 514 -18.29 10.51 -7.39
CA HIS A 514 -17.49 9.44 -6.81
C HIS A 514 -16.58 8.76 -7.87
N LEU A 515 -17.13 8.37 -9.02
CA LEU A 515 -16.36 7.75 -10.09
C LEU A 515 -15.32 8.73 -10.67
N GLY A 516 -15.72 9.97 -10.94
CA GLY A 516 -14.87 11.00 -11.54
C GLY A 516 -13.65 11.33 -10.68
N ILE A 517 -13.83 11.54 -9.37
CA ILE A 517 -12.74 11.88 -8.44
C ILE A 517 -11.67 10.77 -8.40
N GLN A 518 -12.04 9.50 -8.57
CA GLN A 518 -11.07 8.40 -8.56
C GLN A 518 -10.18 8.37 -9.83
N THR A 519 -10.57 9.09 -10.87
CA THR A 519 -9.84 9.12 -12.15
C THR A 519 -8.86 10.28 -12.26
N VAL A 520 -8.89 11.24 -11.34
CA VAL A 520 -7.98 12.40 -11.34
C VAL A 520 -6.76 12.16 -10.45
N PRO A 521 -5.64 12.88 -10.66
CA PRO A 521 -4.44 12.72 -9.85
C PRO A 521 -4.71 13.09 -8.39
N THR A 522 -4.12 12.34 -7.46
CA THR A 522 -4.11 12.76 -6.06
C THR A 522 -3.21 13.98 -5.91
N LEU A 523 -3.76 15.05 -5.35
CA LEU A 523 -2.96 16.20 -4.97
C LEU A 523 -2.03 15.78 -3.83
N ARG A 524 -0.73 16.09 -3.97
CA ARG A 524 0.26 15.84 -2.92
C ARG A 524 0.69 17.16 -2.33
N ASN A 525 0.69 17.23 -1.01
CA ASN A 525 1.37 18.31 -0.31
C ASN A 525 2.89 18.08 -0.41
N GLU A 526 3.55 18.86 -1.26
CA GLU A 526 5.00 18.81 -1.45
C GLU A 526 5.77 19.09 -0.16
N ALA A 527 5.29 20.01 0.68
CA ALA A 527 5.92 20.33 1.95
C ALA A 527 5.86 19.13 2.92
N ASN A 528 4.74 18.41 2.97
CA ASN A 528 4.64 17.18 3.75
C ASN A 528 5.57 16.09 3.21
N SER A 529 5.67 15.96 1.88
CA SER A 529 6.57 14.99 1.26
C SER A 529 8.04 15.31 1.57
N GLN A 530 8.43 16.59 1.51
CA GLN A 530 9.77 17.05 1.89
C GLN A 530 10.06 16.83 3.37
N LEU A 531 9.09 17.14 4.26
CA LEU A 531 9.22 16.87 5.69
C LEU A 531 9.41 15.38 5.97
N MET A 532 8.62 14.50 5.34
CA MET A 532 8.77 13.06 5.48
C MET A 532 10.12 12.55 4.97
N MET A 533 10.62 13.09 3.85
CA MET A 533 11.97 12.77 3.37
C MET A 533 13.06 13.24 4.34
N MET A 534 12.91 14.43 4.94
CA MET A 534 13.84 14.95 5.94
C MET A 534 13.83 14.11 7.22
N LEU A 535 12.64 13.71 7.71
CA LEU A 535 12.50 12.83 8.86
C LEU A 535 13.09 11.44 8.59
N ALA A 536 12.89 10.88 7.39
CA ALA A 536 13.51 9.63 6.97
C ALA A 536 15.03 9.73 6.93
N ALA A 537 15.59 10.83 6.40
CA ALA A 537 17.02 11.09 6.39
C ALA A 537 17.59 11.23 7.81
N LEU A 538 16.88 11.93 8.71
CA LEU A 538 17.28 12.08 10.12
C LEU A 538 17.23 10.74 10.86
N GLY A 539 16.21 9.92 10.61
CA GLY A 539 16.11 8.56 11.15
C GLY A 539 17.23 7.65 10.67
N ALA A 540 17.59 7.72 9.38
CA ALA A 540 18.73 6.99 8.83
C ALA A 540 20.05 7.43 9.46
N LEU A 541 20.25 8.75 9.63
CA LEU A 541 21.44 9.28 10.32
C LEU A 541 21.52 8.79 11.77
N LEU A 542 20.39 8.78 12.49
CA LEU A 542 20.33 8.27 13.86
C LEU A 542 20.72 6.78 13.93
N LEU A 543 20.25 5.95 12.99
CA LEU A 543 20.62 4.54 12.89
C LEU A 543 22.13 4.35 12.63
N VAL A 544 22.72 5.17 11.76
CA VAL A 544 24.17 5.16 11.52
C VAL A 544 24.94 5.53 12.80
N ILE A 545 24.51 6.58 13.51
CA ILE A 545 25.13 6.98 14.78
C ILE A 545 25.04 5.85 15.82
N LEU A 546 23.88 5.21 15.95
CA LEU A 546 23.67 4.06 16.83
C LEU A 546 24.59 2.88 16.45
N ALA A 547 24.70 2.55 15.17
CA ALA A 547 25.56 1.48 14.68
C ALA A 547 27.05 1.76 14.94
N VAL A 548 27.50 3.00 14.68
CA VAL A 548 28.87 3.43 14.96
C VAL A 548 29.15 3.41 16.47
N THR A 549 28.20 3.90 17.28
CA THR A 549 28.33 3.88 18.75
C THR A 549 28.42 2.44 19.26
N ALA A 550 27.55 1.54 18.80
CA ALA A 550 27.59 0.13 19.17
C ALA A 550 28.91 -0.53 18.73
N TYR A 551 29.41 -0.21 17.54
CA TYR A 551 30.71 -0.68 17.05
C TYR A 551 31.86 -0.19 17.94
N VAL A 552 31.91 1.10 18.26
CA VAL A 552 32.95 1.70 19.12
C VAL A 552 32.90 1.10 20.53
N VAL A 553 31.71 0.96 21.12
CA VAL A 553 31.54 0.33 22.43
C VAL A 553 32.05 -1.11 22.42
N ARG A 554 31.67 -1.93 21.43
CA ARG A 554 32.16 -3.31 21.28
C ARG A 554 33.67 -3.38 21.12
N LYS A 555 34.28 -2.43 20.39
CA LYS A 555 35.73 -2.38 20.19
C LYS A 555 36.47 -2.02 21.49
N LEU A 556 35.97 -1.05 22.24
CA LEU A 556 36.57 -0.61 23.50
C LEU A 556 36.47 -1.67 24.61
N THR A 557 35.34 -2.39 24.70
CA THR A 557 35.18 -3.47 25.69
C THR A 557 36.14 -4.63 25.41
N ALA A 558 36.31 -5.02 24.14
CA ALA A 558 37.25 -6.05 23.74
C ALA A 558 38.72 -5.67 24.04
N GLN A 559 39.10 -4.40 23.85
CA GLN A 559 40.44 -3.92 24.18
C GLN A 559 40.74 -3.99 25.68
N ARG A 560 39.80 -3.58 26.55
CA ARG A 560 39.99 -3.61 28.00
C ARG A 560 40.19 -5.03 28.55
N ALA A 561 39.38 -5.98 28.07
CA ALA A 561 39.48 -7.39 28.46
C ALA A 561 40.86 -7.98 28.14
N LYS A 562 41.42 -7.64 26.97
CA LYS A 562 42.75 -8.10 26.56
C LYS A 562 43.87 -7.58 27.49
N THR A 563 43.80 -6.33 27.90
CA THR A 563 44.82 -5.71 28.76
C THR A 563 44.83 -6.29 30.17
N GLN A 564 43.66 -6.56 30.75
CA GLN A 564 43.56 -7.16 32.09
C GLN A 564 44.15 -8.57 32.13
N PHE A 565 43.84 -9.39 31.13
CA PHE A 565 44.35 -10.76 31.02
C PHE A 565 45.89 -10.84 30.97
N LEU A 566 46.56 -9.86 30.35
CA LEU A 566 48.02 -9.86 30.25
C LEU A 566 48.71 -9.58 31.60
N ARG A 567 48.18 -8.67 32.41
CA ARG A 567 48.76 -8.32 33.72
C ARG A 567 48.70 -9.46 34.73
N GLU A 568 47.60 -10.22 34.72
CA GLU A 568 47.39 -11.33 35.65
C GLU A 568 48.40 -12.47 35.41
N ARG A 569 48.73 -12.75 34.15
CA ARG A 569 49.78 -13.73 33.80
C ARG A 569 51.16 -13.31 34.26
N GLU A 570 51.49 -12.03 34.17
CA GLU A 570 52.82 -11.53 34.54
C GLU A 570 53.09 -11.71 36.04
N HIS A 571 52.10 -11.42 36.90
CA HIS A 571 52.23 -11.58 38.35
C HIS A 571 52.44 -13.05 38.78
N LEU A 572 51.75 -14.00 38.13
CA LEU A 572 51.90 -15.43 38.44
C LEU A 572 53.24 -16.02 37.98
N LEU A 573 53.86 -15.43 36.95
CA LEU A 573 55.12 -15.93 36.41
C LEU A 573 56.34 -15.54 37.23
N TYR A 574 56.31 -14.38 37.91
CA TYR A 574 57.51 -13.74 38.47
C TYR A 574 57.53 -13.54 39.99
N THR A 575 56.44 -13.84 40.69
CA THR A 575 56.33 -13.67 42.15
C THR A 575 56.06 -15.01 42.82
N ASP A 576 56.70 -15.27 43.97
CA ASP A 576 56.40 -16.40 44.85
C ASP A 576 55.12 -16.11 45.63
N SER A 577 54.12 -16.98 45.48
CA SER A 577 52.78 -16.76 46.03
C SER A 577 52.72 -16.80 47.56
N LEU A 578 53.70 -17.40 48.24
CA LEU A 578 53.71 -17.53 49.69
C LEU A 578 54.38 -16.34 50.38
N THR A 579 55.53 -15.89 49.84
CA THR A 579 56.34 -14.84 50.48
C THR A 579 56.16 -13.45 49.87
N GLY A 580 55.57 -13.36 48.67
CA GLY A 580 55.51 -12.13 47.89
C GLY A 580 56.87 -11.66 47.36
N PHE A 581 57.92 -12.46 47.51
CA PHE A 581 59.23 -12.21 46.93
C PHE A 581 59.25 -12.60 45.46
N HIS A 582 60.24 -12.12 44.72
CA HIS A 582 60.44 -12.61 43.36
C HIS A 582 60.81 -14.10 43.38
N ASN A 583 60.25 -14.87 42.46
CA ASN A 583 60.55 -16.30 42.36
C ASN A 583 61.84 -16.54 41.56
N ARG A 584 62.25 -17.80 41.49
CA ARG A 584 63.43 -18.23 40.72
C ARG A 584 63.40 -17.80 39.25
N ASN A 585 62.24 -17.77 38.60
CA ASN A 585 62.13 -17.39 37.17
C ASN A 585 62.49 -15.92 36.95
N TYR A 586 61.99 -15.03 37.83
CA TYR A 586 62.35 -13.62 37.75
C TYR A 586 63.83 -13.40 38.05
N PHE A 587 64.38 -14.13 39.03
CA PHE A 587 65.82 -14.10 39.30
C PHE A 587 66.65 -14.53 38.08
N SER A 588 66.34 -15.67 37.46
CA SER A 588 67.06 -16.13 36.26
C SER A 588 67.02 -15.10 35.14
N GLN A 589 65.85 -14.53 34.85
CA GLN A 589 65.70 -13.50 33.82
C GLN A 589 66.52 -12.23 34.14
N MET A 590 66.48 -11.76 35.40
CA MET A 590 67.26 -10.60 35.84
C MET A 590 68.77 -10.88 35.79
N SER A 591 69.20 -12.08 36.22
CA SER A 591 70.61 -12.47 36.18
C SER A 591 71.13 -12.59 34.74
N ASP A 592 70.37 -13.22 33.84
CA ASP A 592 70.74 -13.38 32.43
C ASP A 592 70.78 -12.03 31.70
N ALA A 593 69.92 -11.09 32.08
CA ALA A 593 69.90 -9.73 31.54
C ALA A 593 71.07 -8.84 32.02
N GLY A 594 71.92 -9.33 32.94
CA GLY A 594 73.05 -8.58 33.48
C GLY A 594 72.66 -7.38 34.35
N THR A 595 71.40 -7.28 34.78
CA THR A 595 70.83 -6.14 35.51
C THR A 595 71.13 -6.17 37.00
N ALA A 596 72.35 -6.58 37.36
CA ALA A 596 72.79 -6.72 38.73
C ALA A 596 73.31 -5.38 39.31
N GLY A 597 72.57 -4.28 39.15
CA GLY A 597 72.74 -2.95 39.80
C GLY A 597 74.15 -2.34 39.96
N ASP A 598 74.23 -1.19 40.62
CA ASP A 598 75.51 -0.53 40.93
C ASP A 598 76.20 -1.17 42.15
N CYS A 599 77.53 -1.18 42.17
CA CYS A 599 78.37 -1.69 43.28
C CYS A 599 78.79 -0.55 44.22
N PRO A 600 79.07 -0.82 45.52
CA PRO A 600 79.18 -2.15 46.14
C PRO A 600 77.83 -2.77 46.51
N GLN A 601 77.67 -4.08 46.29
CA GLN A 601 76.50 -4.85 46.70
C GLN A 601 76.88 -5.92 47.73
N ALA A 602 76.01 -6.12 48.71
CA ALA A 602 76.08 -7.28 49.59
C ALA A 602 75.11 -8.36 49.11
N ILE A 603 75.63 -9.56 48.94
CA ILE A 603 74.85 -10.73 48.57
C ILE A 603 74.69 -11.58 49.82
N VAL A 604 73.46 -11.88 50.20
CA VAL A 604 73.15 -12.78 51.31
C VAL A 604 72.36 -13.96 50.80
N VAL A 605 72.89 -15.15 51.02
CA VAL A 605 72.20 -16.41 50.81
C VAL A 605 71.79 -16.95 52.17
N ALA A 606 70.50 -17.28 52.29
CA ALA A 606 69.91 -17.78 53.50
C ALA A 606 69.23 -19.11 53.25
N ASP A 607 69.53 -20.10 54.09
CA ASP A 607 68.86 -21.40 54.10
C ASP A 607 68.26 -21.60 55.49
N MET A 608 66.94 -21.86 55.55
CA MET A 608 66.24 -22.04 56.82
C MET A 608 66.62 -23.37 57.50
N ASN A 609 67.08 -23.27 58.74
CA ASN A 609 67.43 -24.41 59.57
C ASN A 609 66.19 -25.16 60.06
N ASN A 610 66.26 -26.49 60.07
CA ASN A 610 65.25 -27.41 60.65
C ASN A 610 63.82 -27.25 60.10
N LEU A 611 63.61 -26.60 58.95
CA LEU A 611 62.27 -26.43 58.38
C LEU A 611 61.59 -27.78 58.13
N LYS A 612 62.34 -28.77 57.62
CA LYS A 612 61.86 -30.15 57.47
C LYS A 612 61.42 -30.76 58.81
N GLN A 613 62.16 -30.54 59.90
CA GLN A 613 61.78 -31.07 61.21
C GLN A 613 60.47 -30.43 61.71
N VAL A 614 60.27 -29.13 61.48
CA VAL A 614 59.00 -28.45 61.82
C VAL A 614 57.86 -28.98 60.95
N ASN A 615 58.09 -29.17 59.64
CA ASN A 615 57.10 -29.76 58.74
C ASN A 615 56.73 -31.19 59.16
N ASP A 616 57.72 -32.01 59.49
CA ASP A 616 57.52 -33.41 59.87
C ASP A 616 56.84 -33.52 61.25
N SER A 617 57.03 -32.55 62.15
CA SER A 617 56.46 -32.57 63.51
C SER A 617 55.11 -31.84 63.64
N HIS A 618 54.88 -30.79 62.82
CA HIS A 618 53.75 -29.86 62.97
C HIS A 618 53.00 -29.57 61.65
N GLY A 619 53.40 -30.20 60.54
CA GLY A 619 52.76 -30.07 59.23
C GLY A 619 53.26 -28.89 58.38
N HIS A 620 53.01 -28.96 57.08
CA HIS A 620 53.49 -27.97 56.10
C HIS A 620 52.98 -26.54 56.35
N ALA A 621 51.78 -26.38 56.90
CA ALA A 621 51.23 -25.07 57.25
C ALA A 621 52.09 -24.33 58.30
N ALA A 622 52.63 -25.04 59.29
CA ALA A 622 53.54 -24.46 60.28
C ALA A 622 54.88 -24.05 59.64
N GLY A 623 55.38 -24.81 58.67
CA GLY A 623 56.54 -24.43 57.87
C GLY A 623 56.27 -23.22 56.98
N ASP A 624 55.12 -23.14 56.34
CA ASP A 624 54.72 -22.00 55.51
C ASP A 624 54.65 -20.71 56.33
N VAL A 625 54.16 -20.79 57.57
CA VAL A 625 54.20 -19.65 58.52
C VAL A 625 55.64 -19.28 58.86
N LEU A 626 56.53 -20.24 59.10
CA LEU A 626 57.94 -19.93 59.38
C LEU A 626 58.63 -19.28 58.18
N ILE A 627 58.39 -19.78 56.97
CA ILE A 627 58.90 -19.20 55.71
C ILE A 627 58.39 -17.77 55.55
N THR A 628 57.10 -17.55 55.77
CA THR A 628 56.47 -16.24 55.67
C THR A 628 57.02 -15.27 56.72
N LEU A 629 57.18 -15.74 57.96
CA LEU A 629 57.72 -14.94 59.07
C LEU A 629 59.20 -14.57 58.81
N PHE A 630 59.98 -15.51 58.27
CA PHE A 630 61.34 -15.24 57.81
C PHE A 630 61.36 -14.17 56.71
N ALA A 631 60.55 -14.32 55.66
CA ALA A 631 60.46 -13.38 54.56
C ALA A 631 60.02 -11.98 55.04
N GLN A 632 58.99 -11.89 55.88
CA GLN A 632 58.52 -10.63 56.45
C GLN A 632 59.60 -9.95 57.31
N THR A 633 60.29 -10.72 58.16
CA THR A 633 61.37 -10.19 59.00
C THR A 633 62.54 -9.69 58.15
N ALA A 634 62.92 -10.44 57.11
CA ALA A 634 63.98 -10.04 56.19
C ALA A 634 63.59 -8.80 55.36
N ARG A 635 62.34 -8.71 54.87
CA ARG A 635 61.85 -7.54 54.14
C ARG A 635 61.79 -6.29 55.02
N ALA A 636 61.43 -6.44 56.29
CA ALA A 636 61.43 -5.34 57.26
C ALA A 636 62.86 -4.87 57.61
N GLN A 637 63.83 -5.79 57.70
CA GLN A 637 65.24 -5.44 57.88
C GLN A 637 65.81 -4.75 56.63
N TRP A 638 65.44 -5.25 55.45
CA TRP A 638 65.98 -4.81 54.17
C TRP A 638 64.88 -4.39 53.18
N PRO A 639 64.22 -3.23 53.38
CA PRO A 639 63.14 -2.78 52.50
C PRO A 639 63.60 -2.54 51.05
N GLN A 640 64.86 -2.10 50.89
CA GLN A 640 65.48 -1.76 49.61
C GLN A 640 66.20 -2.96 48.95
N ALA A 641 66.13 -4.16 49.53
CA ALA A 641 66.72 -5.34 48.92
C ALA A 641 65.85 -5.90 47.80
N ASN A 642 66.51 -6.41 46.77
CA ASN A 642 65.88 -7.38 45.90
C ASN A 642 65.87 -8.73 46.63
N CYS A 643 64.69 -9.13 47.09
CA CYS A 643 64.50 -10.38 47.81
C CYS A 643 63.90 -11.43 46.87
N PHE A 644 64.53 -12.60 46.86
CA PHE A 644 64.12 -13.73 46.05
C PHE A 644 63.94 -14.95 46.93
N ARG A 645 62.94 -15.77 46.61
CA ARG A 645 62.84 -17.14 47.09
C ARG A 645 63.22 -18.05 45.93
N ILE A 646 64.40 -18.64 46.02
CA ILE A 646 65.02 -19.42 44.93
C ILE A 646 64.75 -20.93 45.08
N GLY A 647 64.44 -21.38 46.29
CA GLY A 647 64.09 -22.76 46.64
C GLY A 647 63.01 -22.83 47.72
N GLY A 648 62.77 -24.02 48.28
CA GLY A 648 61.74 -24.21 49.32
C GLY A 648 62.04 -23.43 50.60
N ASP A 649 63.27 -23.56 51.10
CA ASP A 649 63.83 -22.95 52.30
C ASP A 649 64.99 -21.98 52.01
N GLU A 650 65.29 -21.76 50.73
CA GLU A 650 66.42 -20.96 50.26
C GLU A 650 65.99 -19.58 49.76
N PHE A 651 66.64 -18.56 50.29
CA PHE A 651 66.42 -17.16 49.98
C PHE A 651 67.71 -16.49 49.52
N LEU A 652 67.55 -15.56 48.59
CA LEU A 652 68.62 -14.72 48.10
C LEU A 652 68.23 -13.25 48.29
N PHE A 653 69.15 -12.48 48.84
CA PHE A 653 68.99 -11.04 49.02
C PHE A 653 70.16 -10.33 48.36
N ILE A 654 69.83 -9.34 47.52
CA ILE A 654 70.80 -8.44 46.90
C ILE A 654 70.59 -7.05 47.50
N LEU A 655 71.58 -6.60 48.27
CA LEU A 655 71.55 -5.37 49.06
C LEU A 655 72.45 -4.32 48.42
N PRO A 656 71.91 -3.20 47.93
CA PRO A 656 72.73 -2.14 47.34
C PRO A 656 73.46 -1.32 48.42
N ASN A 657 74.68 -0.87 48.09
CA ASN A 657 75.50 0.06 48.89
C ASN A 657 75.72 -0.40 50.33
N ARG A 658 76.32 -1.58 50.52
CA ARG A 658 76.68 -2.13 51.84
C ARG A 658 78.13 -2.58 51.87
N GLY A 659 78.86 -2.18 52.93
CA GLY A 659 80.21 -2.66 53.25
C GLY A 659 80.19 -3.81 54.25
N GLU A 660 81.34 -4.47 54.45
CA GLU A 660 81.43 -5.72 55.23
C GLU A 660 81.04 -5.54 56.70
N ALA A 661 81.57 -4.51 57.36
CA ALA A 661 81.31 -4.25 58.77
C ALA A 661 79.81 -3.97 59.03
N GLN A 662 79.19 -3.14 58.19
CA GLN A 662 77.76 -2.84 58.28
C GLN A 662 76.90 -4.09 58.03
N LEU A 663 77.26 -4.90 57.03
CA LEU A 663 76.53 -6.13 56.72
C LEU A 663 76.59 -7.14 57.87
N LEU A 664 77.75 -7.30 58.51
CA LEU A 664 77.91 -8.20 59.65
C LEU A 664 77.05 -7.79 60.84
N GLU A 665 76.91 -6.49 61.10
CA GLU A 665 76.01 -5.94 62.13
C GLU A 665 74.54 -6.19 61.77
N GLU A 666 74.12 -5.87 60.54
CA GLU A 666 72.77 -6.12 60.05
C GLU A 666 72.40 -7.62 60.07
N LEU A 667 73.35 -8.52 59.78
CA LEU A 667 73.15 -9.97 59.87
C LEU A 667 73.01 -10.45 61.32
N ALA A 668 73.73 -9.84 62.26
CA ALA A 668 73.59 -10.13 63.68
C ALA A 668 72.23 -9.66 64.21
N GLU A 669 71.79 -8.46 63.83
CA GLU A 669 70.45 -7.96 64.13
C GLU A 669 69.36 -8.84 63.53
N LEU A 670 69.48 -9.23 62.27
CA LEU A 670 68.51 -10.10 61.62
C LEU A 670 68.39 -11.44 62.37
N LYS A 671 69.52 -12.05 62.76
CA LYS A 671 69.51 -13.27 63.58
C LYS A 671 68.80 -13.05 64.93
N ALA A 672 69.02 -11.91 65.59
CA ALA A 672 68.34 -11.58 66.84
C ALA A 672 66.82 -11.37 66.64
N ARG A 673 66.40 -10.65 65.60
CA ARG A 673 64.99 -10.44 65.26
C ARG A 673 64.29 -11.75 64.90
N LEU A 674 64.96 -12.63 64.15
CA LEU A 674 64.44 -13.95 63.82
C LEU A 674 64.22 -14.83 65.08
N GLN A 675 65.10 -14.74 66.09
CA GLN A 675 64.90 -15.43 67.37
C GLN A 675 63.74 -14.85 68.23
N GLN A 676 63.42 -13.57 68.04
CA GLN A 676 62.29 -12.91 68.70
C GLN A 676 60.97 -13.14 67.97
N ALA A 677 61.01 -13.35 66.65
CA ALA A 677 59.86 -13.68 65.82
C ALA A 677 59.40 -15.12 66.11
N ARG A 678 58.68 -15.34 67.21
CA ARG A 678 58.17 -16.66 67.60
C ARG A 678 56.76 -16.88 67.08
N HIS A 679 56.49 -18.11 66.66
CA HIS A 679 55.17 -18.61 66.31
C HIS A 679 54.84 -19.84 67.15
N GLU A 680 53.63 -19.92 67.66
CA GLU A 680 53.16 -21.08 68.43
C GLU A 680 52.72 -22.17 67.44
N ALA A 681 53.59 -23.16 67.19
CA ALA A 681 53.30 -24.25 66.24
C ALA A 681 52.36 -25.32 66.84
N ALA A 682 52.29 -25.40 68.17
CA ALA A 682 51.35 -26.20 68.94
C ALA A 682 51.20 -25.57 70.34
N PRO A 683 50.15 -25.85 71.12
CA PRO A 683 49.93 -25.25 72.43
C PRO A 683 51.17 -25.39 73.34
N GLY A 684 51.77 -24.25 73.70
CA GLY A 684 52.99 -24.17 74.51
C GLY A 684 54.33 -24.44 73.77
N VAL A 685 54.30 -24.80 72.48
CA VAL A 685 55.48 -25.06 71.64
C VAL A 685 55.73 -23.89 70.69
N TRP A 686 56.70 -23.06 71.06
CA TRP A 686 57.10 -21.90 70.26
C TRP A 686 58.28 -22.24 69.36
N VAL A 687 58.08 -22.06 68.06
CA VAL A 687 59.13 -22.16 67.04
C VAL A 687 59.53 -20.76 66.59
N SER A 688 60.78 -20.60 66.18
CA SER A 688 61.29 -19.35 65.62
C SER A 688 62.06 -19.65 64.36
N PRO A 689 61.94 -18.82 63.31
CA PRO A 689 62.73 -19.01 62.11
C PRO A 689 64.21 -18.89 62.50
N SER A 690 65.00 -19.84 62.03
CA SER A 690 66.45 -19.82 62.13
C SER A 690 66.98 -20.11 60.74
N ALA A 691 68.03 -19.41 60.33
CA ALA A 691 68.65 -19.63 59.03
C ALA A 691 70.17 -19.62 59.15
N ALA A 692 70.81 -20.46 58.36
CA ALA A 692 72.22 -20.29 58.03
C ALA A 692 72.31 -19.12 57.04
N LEU A 693 73.06 -18.09 57.42
CA LEU A 693 73.26 -16.89 56.60
C LEU A 693 74.72 -16.84 56.17
N GLY A 694 74.95 -16.93 54.87
CA GLY A 694 76.25 -16.68 54.26
C GLY A 694 76.19 -15.43 53.41
N HIS A 695 77.32 -14.73 53.31
CA HIS A 695 77.38 -13.45 52.63
C HIS A 695 78.66 -13.28 51.82
N ALA A 696 78.57 -12.50 50.75
CA ALA A 696 79.71 -12.06 49.95
C ALA A 696 79.51 -10.59 49.54
N LEU A 697 80.62 -9.89 49.33
CA LEU A 697 80.60 -8.53 48.82
C LEU A 697 81.00 -8.53 47.35
N ARG A 698 80.21 -7.81 46.56
CA ARG A 698 80.52 -7.49 45.18
C ARG A 698 80.93 -6.02 45.13
N SER A 699 82.22 -5.77 45.17
CA SER A 699 82.80 -4.43 45.13
C SER A 699 82.96 -3.87 43.71
N ASP A 700 83.11 -4.74 42.71
CA ASP A 700 83.31 -4.38 41.31
C ASP A 700 82.20 -4.99 40.43
N PRO A 701 81.54 -4.19 39.56
CA PRO A 701 80.58 -4.71 38.58
C PRO A 701 81.13 -5.81 37.65
N GLN A 702 82.45 -5.84 37.39
CA GLN A 702 83.10 -6.86 36.56
C GLN A 702 83.09 -8.26 37.20
N ILE A 703 82.92 -8.37 38.53
CA ILE A 703 82.78 -9.65 39.20
C ILE A 703 81.36 -10.17 38.92
N PRO A 704 81.18 -11.36 38.30
CA PRO A 704 79.86 -11.89 38.00
C PRO A 704 79.02 -12.09 39.25
N LEU A 705 77.75 -11.65 39.25
CA LEU A 705 76.83 -11.80 40.39
C LEU A 705 76.75 -13.27 40.86
N HIS A 706 76.69 -14.22 39.92
CA HIS A 706 76.71 -15.66 40.21
C HIS A 706 77.92 -16.10 41.05
N SER A 707 79.11 -15.53 40.83
CA SER A 707 80.30 -15.88 41.62
C SER A 707 80.21 -15.39 43.08
N CYS A 708 79.64 -14.20 43.31
CA CYS A 708 79.38 -13.70 44.67
C CYS A 708 78.29 -14.52 45.37
N ILE A 709 77.25 -14.94 44.63
CA ILE A 709 76.22 -15.85 45.16
C ILE A 709 76.86 -17.19 45.56
N ALA A 710 77.68 -17.79 44.69
CA ALA A 710 78.37 -19.05 45.00
C ALA A 710 79.30 -18.91 46.23
N GLN A 711 79.95 -17.75 46.41
CA GLN A 711 80.78 -17.48 47.59
C GLN A 711 79.93 -17.30 48.86
N ALA A 712 78.80 -16.58 48.76
CA ALA A 712 77.85 -16.43 49.88
C ALA A 712 77.24 -17.78 50.26
N ASP A 713 76.90 -18.61 49.28
CA ASP A 713 76.38 -19.96 49.45
C ASP A 713 77.41 -20.87 50.14
N ALA A 714 78.67 -20.87 49.68
CA ALA A 714 79.75 -21.63 50.33
C ALA A 714 79.92 -21.23 51.82
N ARG A 715 79.91 -19.93 52.13
CA ARG A 715 79.96 -19.43 53.52
C ARG A 715 78.71 -19.80 54.32
N MET A 716 77.54 -19.84 53.68
CA MET A 716 76.29 -20.29 54.30
C MET A 716 76.40 -21.77 54.70
N TYR A 717 76.94 -22.62 53.80
CA TYR A 717 77.23 -24.03 54.08
C TYR A 717 78.25 -24.21 55.21
N GLU A 718 79.30 -23.38 55.28
CA GLU A 718 80.27 -23.39 56.39
C GLU A 718 79.60 -23.06 57.74
N VAL A 719 78.73 -22.05 57.78
CA VAL A 719 77.93 -21.70 58.97
C VAL A 719 77.02 -22.87 59.37
N LYS A 720 76.37 -23.51 58.40
CA LYS A 720 75.50 -24.68 58.60
C LYS A 720 76.28 -25.89 59.15
N ALA A 721 77.51 -26.11 58.67
CA ALA A 721 78.41 -27.15 59.17
C ALA A 721 78.90 -26.87 60.60
N GLY A 722 79.26 -25.62 60.92
CA GLY A 722 79.66 -25.21 62.27
C GLY A 722 78.54 -25.34 63.31
N MET A 723 77.29 -25.07 62.92
CA MET A 723 76.11 -25.26 63.77
C MET A 723 75.85 -26.75 64.10
N LYS A 724 76.13 -27.67 63.16
CA LYS A 724 76.05 -29.12 63.42
C LYS A 724 77.12 -29.59 64.42
N LYS A 725 78.33 -29.04 64.35
CA LYS A 725 79.47 -29.41 65.23
C LYS A 725 79.33 -28.90 66.67
N ARG A 726 78.73 -27.72 66.90
CA ARG A 726 78.41 -27.21 68.27
C ARG A 726 77.25 -27.94 68.95
N ARG A 727 76.40 -28.62 68.17
CA ARG A 727 75.26 -29.39 68.68
C ARG A 727 75.70 -30.75 69.25
N THR A 728 76.88 -31.25 68.86
CA THR A 728 77.49 -32.50 69.35
C THR A 728 78.37 -32.35 70.58
N ASP A 729 78.74 -31.11 70.99
CA ASP A 729 79.64 -30.83 72.12
C ASP A 729 78.91 -30.37 73.42
N ARG A 730 77.58 -30.40 73.48
CA ARG A 730 76.81 -30.28 74.74
C ARG A 730 76.53 -31.70 75.28
N PRO A 731 77.01 -32.08 76.48
CA PRO A 731 76.54 -33.31 77.12
C PRO A 731 75.08 -33.15 77.54
N ASP A 732 74.27 -34.12 77.16
CA ASP A 732 72.90 -34.32 77.61
C ASP A 732 72.86 -34.52 79.14
N GLY A 733 71.89 -33.89 79.81
CA GLY A 733 71.46 -34.29 81.16
C GLY A 733 72.01 -33.49 82.35
N ALA A 734 71.26 -32.46 82.72
CA ALA A 734 70.58 -32.42 84.02
C ALA A 734 69.09 -32.19 83.77
#